data_AF-A0AAC8X0B5-F1
#
_entry.id   AF-A0AAC8X0B5-F1
#
_cell.length_a   1.000
_cell.length_b   1.000
_cell.length_c   1.000
_cell.angle_alpha   90.00
_cell.angle_beta   90.00
_cell.angle_gamma   90.00
#
_symmetry.space_group_name_H-M   'P 1'
#
loop_
_entity.id
_entity.type
_entity.pdbx_description
1 polymer ?
#
loop_
_entity_poly.entity_id
_entity_poly.type
_entity_poly.pdbx_seq_one_letter_code
_entity_poly.pdbx_strand_id
1 'polypeptide(L)'
;MDITNSEYNEIKNWIMTQFREHRNWDDVRNIKIYEDLPIDFAMKVDIVGKNNSLKGLTEPIWYQLIENQIELYESTQVIKLDSDIKSEASISNERASAWQLYRKGLEGKGFSVKSIYSIEKSSIEILRSLSMDNVQSDELPVKGLVVGNVQSGKTANMAGLMAMAADLGFNYFIVLSGVIENLRQQTSARLYKDMTYSGRGNLHWIQVDNPSISSRAVGQDISNFNLGEGDKDRYFTVALKNSSRLKKLFQWLTQDKNKAKQLKILIIDDEADQASINTKKIEEEDSTRINQLIRDIVDFKGFKAMNYIAYTATPFANILNDTHEDSLYPKDFITLLEPSEDYIGPQEIFGLTEPDTSPKIPIYRRVNNADRNVVRDIQKGKTTDDLPESFIQSIHWFLISVAAMRELNYRKPISMLVHTSFQTDHHQIVSDKISEYLRYLQKNFEQILPSIKDLYLNEQDEFSRDSFLKEMKDYSAKEKVPEYPSWHLVEKQLIKIFTLPEIDYVSNIPIGELGEPIYHNGIHIAIDNSRAVASDQIIRLVYPEREQDIAPAFIVVGGNTLSRGLTLEGLTTTYFLRSTSQADTLMQMGRWFGYRKGYEIFPRVWLDHQSCDRFIFLSQMDEELKEEIKDFAERGQTPSDYAPAVKYSPDRELIKVTANNKMQSARPIEFDFAGFNSQTTYFENSEEILVHNLEETKNFLNSLDSPKLNSKYMIWRDVEIDLVKDFLQKYEVYPNATKMASLPALIEWAETNKVAIDKWSVVFVSKGVVEETKIQDTNESNYWNIHGYSPSSITRSKLVDLRNGEVAGIGVLRSPSDLLSDIDKDLPEKERKDVKIKTIKNLRELHGYGSVPQLLIYKVDKNSTPTNFKKENKESSQRSPLDFKEDIIGINIMLPGKTVNGVHVKRISAKLKIKDDLIDEEHEEVLD
;
A
#
# COMPACT_ATOMS: atom_id res chain seq x y z
N MET A 1 -17.49 -23.24 -20.58
CA MET A 1 -17.52 -22.04 -21.45
C MET A 1 -16.86 -20.94 -20.67
N ASP A 2 -15.89 -20.23 -21.25
CA ASP A 2 -15.19 -19.17 -20.54
C ASP A 2 -15.96 -17.84 -20.67
N ILE A 3 -16.85 -17.59 -19.71
CA ILE A 3 -17.66 -16.37 -19.64
C ILE A 3 -16.82 -15.11 -19.34
N THR A 4 -15.51 -15.25 -19.09
CA THR A 4 -14.59 -14.11 -18.93
C THR A 4 -14.19 -13.49 -20.27
N ASN A 5 -14.51 -14.14 -21.39
CA ASN A 5 -14.21 -13.63 -22.72
C ASN A 5 -14.83 -12.23 -22.97
N SER A 6 -14.05 -11.39 -23.64
CA SER A 6 -14.40 -10.02 -24.02
C SER A 6 -15.65 -9.91 -24.90
N GLU A 7 -16.02 -10.99 -25.60
CA GLU A 7 -17.23 -11.04 -26.44
C GLU A 7 -18.53 -10.83 -25.65
N TYR A 8 -18.52 -11.13 -24.33
CA TYR A 8 -19.67 -10.95 -23.45
C TYR A 8 -19.71 -9.58 -22.75
N ASN A 9 -18.76 -8.69 -23.00
CA ASN A 9 -18.68 -7.39 -22.32
C ASN A 9 -19.89 -6.50 -22.61
N GLU A 10 -20.45 -6.54 -23.82
CA GLU A 10 -21.67 -5.79 -24.17
C GLU A 10 -22.86 -6.27 -23.32
N ILE A 11 -22.96 -7.59 -23.08
CA ILE A 11 -24.02 -8.20 -22.28
C ILE A 11 -23.87 -7.82 -20.81
N LYS A 12 -22.64 -7.94 -20.26
CA LYS A 12 -22.32 -7.54 -18.89
C LYS A 12 -22.65 -6.06 -18.65
N ASN A 13 -22.31 -5.20 -19.60
CA ASN A 13 -22.63 -3.77 -19.55
C ASN A 13 -24.14 -3.51 -19.57
N TRP A 14 -24.90 -4.27 -20.35
CA TRP A 14 -26.36 -4.18 -20.36
C TRP A 14 -26.99 -4.61 -19.03
N ILE A 15 -26.59 -5.78 -18.50
CA ILE A 15 -27.03 -6.30 -17.19
C ILE A 15 -26.85 -5.23 -16.10
N MET A 16 -25.67 -4.61 -16.04
CA MET A 16 -25.41 -3.57 -15.04
C MET A 16 -26.23 -2.31 -15.25
N THR A 17 -26.51 -1.95 -16.51
CA THR A 17 -27.37 -0.80 -16.81
C THR A 17 -28.76 -1.05 -16.21
N GLN A 18 -29.31 -2.25 -16.41
CA GLN A 18 -30.59 -2.64 -15.80
C GLN A 18 -30.54 -2.69 -14.27
N PHE A 19 -29.45 -3.22 -13.70
CA PHE A 19 -29.28 -3.22 -12.23
C PHE A 19 -29.26 -1.82 -11.65
N ARG A 20 -28.63 -0.86 -12.33
CA ARG A 20 -28.60 0.54 -11.87
C ARG A 20 -29.97 1.21 -11.97
N GLU A 21 -30.78 0.85 -12.96
CA GLU A 21 -32.14 1.38 -13.14
C GLU A 21 -33.10 0.85 -12.06
N HIS A 22 -33.01 -0.43 -11.72
CA HIS A 22 -33.96 -1.08 -10.78
C HIS A 22 -33.43 -1.21 -9.34
N ARG A 23 -32.12 -1.05 -9.13
CA ARG A 23 -31.40 -1.29 -7.85
C ARG A 23 -31.71 -2.63 -7.18
N ASN A 24 -32.08 -3.63 -7.97
CA ASN A 24 -32.49 -4.93 -7.47
C ASN A 24 -31.99 -6.03 -8.41
N TRP A 25 -31.13 -6.89 -7.89
CA TRP A 25 -30.56 -8.01 -8.64
C TRP A 25 -31.62 -9.03 -9.04
N ASP A 26 -32.65 -9.24 -8.23
CA ASP A 26 -33.75 -10.15 -8.56
C ASP A 26 -34.59 -9.63 -9.72
N ASP A 27 -34.79 -8.31 -9.79
CA ASP A 27 -35.57 -7.71 -10.87
C ASP A 27 -34.84 -7.85 -12.21
N VAL A 28 -33.51 -7.67 -12.22
CA VAL A 28 -32.68 -7.90 -13.40
C VAL A 28 -32.61 -9.38 -13.72
N ARG A 29 -32.31 -10.24 -12.73
CA ARG A 29 -32.21 -11.71 -12.87
C ARG A 29 -33.41 -12.29 -13.59
N ASN A 30 -34.60 -11.82 -13.22
CA ASN A 30 -35.88 -12.29 -13.75
C ASN A 30 -36.38 -11.49 -14.97
N ILE A 31 -35.62 -10.50 -15.45
CA ILE A 31 -35.98 -9.61 -16.57
C ILE A 31 -37.38 -9.03 -16.36
N LYS A 32 -37.61 -8.41 -15.20
CA LYS A 32 -38.93 -7.89 -14.79
C LYS A 32 -39.49 -6.82 -15.72
N ILE A 33 -38.65 -6.15 -16.52
CA ILE A 33 -39.10 -5.24 -17.58
C ILE A 33 -40.06 -5.89 -18.60
N TYR A 34 -40.10 -7.23 -18.67
CA TYR A 34 -41.02 -8.01 -19.49
C TYR A 34 -41.93 -8.91 -18.64
N GLU A 35 -42.15 -8.61 -17.36
CA GLU A 35 -43.01 -9.40 -16.46
C GLU A 35 -44.47 -9.40 -16.93
N ASP A 36 -44.94 -8.28 -17.50
CA ASP A 36 -46.31 -8.12 -18.02
C ASP A 36 -46.55 -8.81 -19.37
N LEU A 37 -45.51 -9.36 -20.01
CA LEU A 37 -45.64 -10.10 -21.28
C LEU A 37 -45.88 -11.60 -20.99
N PRO A 38 -46.86 -12.24 -21.64
CA PRO A 38 -47.18 -13.65 -21.44
C PRO A 38 -46.21 -14.56 -22.22
N ILE A 39 -44.92 -14.44 -21.92
CA ILE A 39 -43.82 -15.14 -22.59
C ILE A 39 -42.92 -15.83 -21.56
N ASP A 40 -42.35 -16.98 -21.95
CA ASP A 40 -41.41 -17.70 -21.10
C ASP A 40 -40.06 -16.95 -20.97
N PHE A 41 -39.24 -17.38 -20.01
CA PHE A 41 -37.98 -16.72 -19.73
C PHE A 41 -36.98 -16.81 -20.88
N ALA A 42 -36.95 -17.93 -21.62
CA ALA A 42 -36.10 -18.10 -22.79
C ALA A 42 -36.44 -17.08 -23.88
N MET A 43 -37.74 -16.81 -24.11
CA MET A 43 -38.20 -15.75 -24.99
C MET A 43 -37.81 -14.36 -24.49
N LYS A 44 -37.88 -14.09 -23.17
CA LYS A 44 -37.39 -12.82 -22.60
C LYS A 44 -35.91 -12.61 -22.91
N VAL A 45 -35.08 -13.63 -22.72
CA VAL A 45 -33.64 -13.58 -23.01
C VAL A 45 -33.36 -13.38 -24.51
N ASP A 46 -34.10 -14.05 -25.39
CA ASP A 46 -33.99 -13.86 -26.86
C ASP A 46 -34.39 -12.44 -27.29
N ILE A 47 -35.44 -11.88 -26.71
CA ILE A 47 -35.87 -10.48 -26.94
C ILE A 47 -34.79 -9.51 -26.48
N VAL A 48 -34.21 -9.70 -25.28
CA VAL A 48 -33.07 -8.91 -24.80
C VAL A 48 -31.91 -8.97 -25.79
N GLY A 49 -31.57 -10.18 -26.25
CA GLY A 49 -30.50 -10.43 -27.21
C GLY A 49 -30.70 -9.65 -28.52
N LYS A 50 -31.89 -9.79 -29.12
CA LYS A 50 -32.24 -9.17 -30.40
C LYS A 50 -32.35 -7.65 -30.31
N ASN A 51 -33.05 -7.13 -29.31
CA ASN A 51 -33.31 -5.69 -29.19
C ASN A 51 -32.04 -4.88 -28.91
N ASN A 52 -31.06 -5.49 -28.23
CA ASN A 52 -29.82 -4.82 -27.83
C ASN A 52 -28.61 -5.24 -28.65
N SER A 53 -28.80 -6.01 -29.73
CA SER A 53 -27.72 -6.54 -30.60
C SER A 53 -26.68 -7.40 -29.86
N LEU A 54 -27.07 -8.05 -28.76
CA LEU A 54 -26.20 -8.85 -27.90
C LEU A 54 -26.07 -10.27 -28.48
N LYS A 55 -25.02 -10.51 -29.27
CA LYS A 55 -24.79 -11.80 -29.96
C LYS A 55 -24.46 -12.92 -28.97
N GLY A 56 -24.96 -14.12 -29.27
CA GLY A 56 -24.64 -15.33 -28.50
C GLY A 56 -25.31 -15.43 -27.14
N LEU A 57 -26.27 -14.54 -26.82
CA LEU A 57 -27.02 -14.60 -25.57
C LEU A 57 -28.01 -15.77 -25.59
N THR A 58 -27.92 -16.65 -24.60
CA THR A 58 -28.85 -17.76 -24.34
C THR A 58 -29.22 -17.77 -22.87
N GLU A 59 -30.30 -18.45 -22.49
CA GLU A 59 -30.73 -18.54 -21.08
C GLU A 59 -29.63 -19.06 -20.13
N PRO A 60 -28.87 -20.14 -20.45
CA PRO A 60 -27.76 -20.56 -19.59
C PRO A 60 -26.64 -19.51 -19.47
N ILE A 61 -26.34 -18.82 -20.56
CA ILE A 61 -25.33 -17.75 -20.59
C ILE A 61 -25.82 -16.55 -19.77
N TRP A 62 -27.11 -16.21 -19.84
CA TRP A 62 -27.71 -15.15 -19.06
C TRP A 62 -27.55 -15.38 -17.55
N TYR A 63 -27.94 -16.55 -17.06
CA TYR A 63 -27.78 -16.89 -15.64
C TYR A 63 -26.32 -16.86 -15.22
N GLN A 64 -25.41 -17.46 -15.98
CA GLN A 64 -23.98 -17.45 -15.66
C GLN A 64 -23.40 -16.04 -15.60
N LEU A 65 -23.77 -15.17 -16.56
CA LEU A 65 -23.32 -13.79 -16.59
C LEU A 65 -23.90 -12.97 -15.43
N ILE A 66 -25.18 -13.16 -15.09
CA ILE A 66 -25.80 -12.47 -13.95
C ILE A 66 -25.19 -12.90 -12.64
N GLU A 67 -25.09 -14.20 -12.35
CA GLU A 67 -24.49 -14.65 -11.09
C GLU A 67 -23.05 -14.15 -10.98
N ASN A 68 -22.29 -14.15 -12.09
CA ASN A 68 -20.95 -13.59 -12.13
C ASN A 68 -20.92 -12.07 -11.86
N GLN A 69 -21.87 -11.29 -12.41
CA GLN A 69 -21.95 -9.86 -12.11
C GLN A 69 -22.40 -9.57 -10.67
N ILE A 70 -23.31 -10.36 -10.11
CA ILE A 70 -23.71 -10.29 -8.70
C ILE A 70 -22.49 -10.55 -7.81
N GLU A 71 -21.79 -11.66 -8.03
CA GLU A 71 -20.60 -12.03 -7.26
C GLU A 71 -19.50 -10.96 -7.35
N LEU A 72 -19.26 -10.41 -8.55
CA LEU A 72 -18.29 -9.31 -8.74
C LEU A 72 -18.72 -8.02 -8.02
N TYR A 73 -20.01 -7.69 -8.03
CA TYR A 73 -20.54 -6.49 -7.40
C TYR A 73 -20.57 -6.61 -5.86
N GLU A 74 -20.92 -7.78 -5.34
CA GLU A 74 -20.95 -8.09 -3.90
C GLU A 74 -19.53 -8.24 -3.33
N SER A 75 -18.59 -8.79 -4.09
CA SER A 75 -17.19 -8.93 -3.66
C SER A 75 -16.42 -7.61 -3.58
N THR A 76 -16.93 -6.54 -4.19
CA THR A 76 -16.32 -5.21 -4.11
C THR A 76 -16.82 -4.51 -2.83
N GLN A 77 -16.03 -4.45 -1.76
CA GLN A 77 -16.43 -3.75 -0.53
C GLN A 77 -15.96 -2.31 -0.56
N VAL A 78 -16.86 -1.36 -0.27
CA VAL A 78 -16.45 0.01 0.05
C VAL A 78 -16.49 0.14 1.55
N ILE A 79 -15.31 0.33 2.15
CA ILE A 79 -15.18 0.54 3.58
C ILE A 79 -15.26 2.03 3.83
N LYS A 80 -16.25 2.46 4.61
CA LYS A 80 -16.50 3.85 4.91
C LYS A 80 -16.91 4.04 6.37
N LEU A 81 -16.22 4.93 7.05
CA LEU A 81 -16.64 5.54 8.32
C LEU A 81 -17.45 6.78 7.99
N ASP A 82 -18.68 6.87 8.47
CA ASP A 82 -19.60 7.98 8.23
C ASP A 82 -20.62 8.08 9.37
N SER A 83 -21.15 9.27 9.61
CA SER A 83 -22.20 9.49 10.60
C SER A 83 -23.61 9.39 10.03
N ASP A 84 -23.84 9.79 8.76
CA ASP A 84 -25.17 9.78 8.14
C ASP A 84 -25.11 9.95 6.60
N ILE A 85 -26.07 9.37 5.87
CA ILE A 85 -26.23 9.64 4.42
C ILE A 85 -26.79 11.06 4.25
N LYS A 86 -25.99 11.98 3.69
CA LYS A 86 -26.40 13.36 3.44
C LYS A 86 -27.16 13.57 2.12
N SER A 87 -27.02 12.64 1.16
CA SER A 87 -27.73 12.74 -0.12
C SER A 87 -28.13 11.40 -0.72
N GLU A 88 -29.28 11.37 -1.42
CA GLU A 88 -29.72 10.24 -2.24
C GLU A 88 -29.01 10.21 -3.61
N ALA A 89 -27.67 10.33 -3.61
CA ALA A 89 -26.89 10.34 -4.84
C ALA A 89 -27.21 9.11 -5.72
N SER A 90 -27.49 9.37 -7.00
CA SER A 90 -27.76 8.35 -8.01
C SER A 90 -26.91 8.62 -9.27
N ILE A 91 -26.63 7.55 -10.03
CA ILE A 91 -25.84 7.65 -11.26
C ILE A 91 -26.77 8.03 -12.41
N SER A 92 -26.38 9.03 -13.20
CA SER A 92 -27.01 9.26 -14.49
C SER A 92 -26.64 8.14 -15.48
N ASN A 93 -27.66 7.41 -15.94
CA ASN A 93 -27.54 6.36 -16.96
C ASN A 93 -27.57 6.91 -18.39
N GLU A 94 -27.71 8.23 -18.56
CA GLU A 94 -27.67 8.84 -19.89
C GLU A 94 -26.30 8.63 -20.53
N ARG A 95 -26.27 8.11 -21.76
CA ARG A 95 -25.02 7.82 -22.49
C ARG A 95 -24.09 9.03 -22.64
N ALA A 96 -24.63 10.24 -22.54
CA ALA A 96 -23.91 11.50 -22.68
C ALA A 96 -23.61 12.19 -21.33
N SER A 97 -23.89 11.54 -20.19
CA SER A 97 -23.48 12.03 -18.87
C SER A 97 -21.96 11.99 -18.72
N ALA A 98 -21.41 12.85 -17.85
CA ALA A 98 -19.98 12.95 -17.66
C ALA A 98 -19.40 11.62 -17.14
N TRP A 99 -20.08 10.95 -16.22
CA TRP A 99 -19.64 9.63 -15.72
C TRP A 99 -19.61 8.57 -16.81
N GLN A 100 -20.66 8.42 -17.63
CA GLN A 100 -20.69 7.37 -18.67
C GLN A 100 -19.60 7.59 -19.72
N LEU A 101 -19.31 8.84 -20.07
CA LEU A 101 -18.22 9.18 -20.98
C LEU A 101 -16.85 8.89 -20.39
N TYR A 102 -16.64 9.23 -19.12
CA TYR A 102 -15.40 8.92 -18.42
C TYR A 102 -15.20 7.42 -18.23
N ARG A 103 -16.25 6.67 -17.88
CA ARG A 103 -16.27 5.20 -17.81
C ARG A 103 -15.82 4.56 -19.11
N LYS A 104 -16.36 5.01 -20.25
CA LYS A 104 -15.92 4.58 -21.58
C LYS A 104 -14.43 4.89 -21.83
N GLY A 105 -13.95 6.01 -21.30
CA GLY A 105 -12.53 6.36 -21.31
C GLY A 105 -11.66 5.39 -20.51
N LEU A 106 -12.13 4.94 -19.33
CA LEU A 106 -11.46 3.93 -18.52
C LEU A 106 -11.37 2.58 -19.24
N GLU A 107 -12.47 2.14 -19.87
CA GLU A 107 -12.48 0.93 -20.71
C GLU A 107 -11.46 1.04 -21.86
N GLY A 108 -11.43 2.17 -22.56
CA GLY A 108 -10.46 2.44 -23.63
C GLY A 108 -8.99 2.45 -23.16
N LYS A 109 -8.75 2.74 -21.88
CA LYS A 109 -7.42 2.66 -21.23
C LYS A 109 -7.08 1.26 -20.72
N GLY A 110 -7.99 0.29 -20.83
CA GLY A 110 -7.75 -1.09 -20.41
C GLY A 110 -7.87 -1.32 -18.90
N PHE A 111 -8.69 -0.53 -18.21
CA PHE A 111 -9.10 -0.84 -16.84
C PHE A 111 -9.97 -2.10 -16.83
N SER A 112 -9.80 -2.95 -15.82
CA SER A 112 -10.65 -4.14 -15.67
C SER A 112 -12.07 -3.74 -15.28
N VAL A 113 -13.03 -4.60 -15.60
CA VAL A 113 -14.44 -4.41 -15.24
C VAL A 113 -14.59 -4.24 -13.73
N LYS A 114 -13.90 -5.08 -12.94
CA LYS A 114 -13.88 -5.00 -11.46
C LYS A 114 -13.30 -3.67 -10.98
N SER A 115 -12.21 -3.20 -11.57
CA SER A 115 -11.60 -1.91 -11.22
C SER A 115 -12.55 -0.73 -11.48
N ILE A 116 -13.26 -0.75 -12.63
CA ILE A 116 -14.24 0.28 -12.97
C ILE A 116 -15.40 0.27 -11.96
N TYR A 117 -15.90 -0.91 -11.58
CA TYR A 117 -16.94 -1.02 -10.55
C TYR A 117 -16.47 -0.55 -9.17
N SER A 118 -15.24 -0.85 -8.78
CA SER A 118 -14.67 -0.35 -7.53
C SER A 118 -14.61 1.18 -7.53
N ILE A 119 -14.15 1.80 -8.61
CA ILE A 119 -14.17 3.27 -8.77
C ILE A 119 -15.59 3.81 -8.70
N GLU A 120 -16.54 3.16 -9.38
CA GLU A 120 -17.94 3.58 -9.40
C GLU A 120 -18.56 3.55 -8.00
N LYS A 121 -18.47 2.41 -7.33
CA LYS A 121 -19.05 2.18 -6.00
C LYS A 121 -18.46 3.14 -4.97
N SER A 122 -17.13 3.24 -4.93
CA SER A 122 -16.46 4.17 -4.01
C SER A 122 -16.82 5.63 -4.28
N SER A 123 -16.92 6.04 -5.54
CA SER A 123 -17.32 7.42 -5.90
C SER A 123 -18.76 7.74 -5.47
N ILE A 124 -19.70 6.80 -5.63
CA ILE A 124 -21.09 6.96 -5.16
C ILE A 124 -21.13 7.10 -3.64
N GLU A 125 -20.42 6.22 -2.91
CA GLU A 125 -20.43 6.28 -1.45
C GLU A 125 -19.84 7.59 -0.94
N ILE A 126 -18.79 8.11 -1.58
CA ILE A 126 -18.25 9.44 -1.28
C ILE A 126 -19.29 10.53 -1.57
N LEU A 127 -19.95 10.49 -2.74
CA LEU A 127 -20.97 11.47 -3.12
C LEU A 127 -22.13 11.55 -2.13
N ARG A 128 -22.52 10.42 -1.56
CA ARG A 128 -23.58 10.35 -0.54
C ARG A 128 -23.25 11.12 0.74
N SER A 129 -21.97 11.37 1.03
CA SER A 129 -21.56 12.23 2.16
C SER A 129 -21.46 13.71 1.80
N LEU A 130 -21.54 14.07 0.51
CA LEU A 130 -21.37 15.46 0.09
C LEU A 130 -22.68 16.25 0.23
N SER A 131 -22.53 17.54 0.52
CA SER A 131 -23.63 18.50 0.58
C SER A 131 -23.76 19.30 -0.72
N MET A 132 -25.01 19.55 -1.12
CA MET A 132 -25.37 20.37 -2.30
C MET A 132 -25.90 21.76 -1.93
N ASP A 133 -26.12 22.00 -0.64
CA ASP A 133 -26.49 23.30 -0.09
C ASP A 133 -26.09 23.36 1.40
N ASN A 134 -25.08 24.16 1.73
CA ASN A 134 -24.64 24.41 3.10
C ASN A 134 -25.29 25.66 3.70
N VAL A 135 -25.94 26.49 2.88
CA VAL A 135 -26.46 27.81 3.28
C VAL A 135 -27.89 27.68 3.83
N GLN A 136 -28.71 26.82 3.22
CA GLN A 136 -30.09 26.63 3.64
C GLN A 136 -30.22 25.85 4.97
N SER A 137 -29.19 25.09 5.34
CA SER A 137 -29.16 24.20 6.51
C SER A 137 -28.30 24.71 7.68
N ASP A 138 -27.61 25.85 7.54
CA ASP A 138 -26.56 26.33 8.47
C ASP A 138 -25.51 25.25 8.81
N GLU A 139 -25.29 24.33 7.87
CA GLU A 139 -24.36 23.21 8.01
C GLU A 139 -22.92 23.65 7.73
N LEU A 140 -21.99 23.13 8.52
CA LEU A 140 -20.57 23.30 8.28
C LEU A 140 -20.14 22.62 6.96
N PRO A 141 -19.05 23.09 6.33
CA PRO A 141 -18.48 22.43 5.17
C PRO A 141 -18.19 20.95 5.45
N VAL A 142 -18.47 20.09 4.46
CA VAL A 142 -18.16 18.67 4.55
C VAL A 142 -16.64 18.49 4.42
N LYS A 143 -16.03 17.76 5.35
CA LYS A 143 -14.60 17.44 5.40
C LYS A 143 -14.43 15.93 5.50
N GLY A 144 -13.91 15.31 4.43
CA GLY A 144 -13.68 13.87 4.36
C GLY A 144 -12.25 13.49 3.99
N LEU A 145 -11.92 12.22 4.17
CA LEU A 145 -10.63 11.62 3.82
C LEU A 145 -10.85 10.38 2.96
N VAL A 146 -10.12 10.29 1.86
CA VAL A 146 -10.07 9.11 0.99
C VAL A 146 -8.64 8.57 1.02
N VAL A 147 -8.51 7.35 1.53
CA VAL A 147 -7.23 6.66 1.68
C VAL A 147 -7.11 5.59 0.60
N GLY A 148 -6.05 5.61 -0.19
CA GLY A 148 -5.79 4.55 -1.17
C GLY A 148 -4.30 4.35 -1.41
N ASN A 149 -3.90 3.15 -1.81
CA ASN A 149 -2.49 2.75 -1.91
C ASN A 149 -1.65 3.68 -2.83
N VAL A 150 -0.33 3.65 -2.65
CA VAL A 150 0.62 4.41 -3.48
C VAL A 150 0.52 3.93 -4.93
N GLN A 151 0.31 4.84 -5.89
CA GLN A 151 0.15 4.49 -7.32
C GLN A 151 -1.01 3.52 -7.65
N SER A 152 -2.03 3.39 -6.80
CA SER A 152 -3.18 2.50 -7.04
C SER A 152 -4.31 3.09 -7.90
N GLY A 153 -4.04 4.20 -8.60
CA GLY A 153 -5.06 4.83 -9.45
C GLY A 153 -6.00 5.80 -8.73
N LYS A 154 -5.61 6.39 -7.58
CA LYS A 154 -6.38 7.44 -6.88
C LYS A 154 -6.93 8.54 -7.82
N THR A 155 -6.12 9.02 -8.76
CA THR A 155 -6.56 10.02 -9.74
C THR A 155 -7.71 9.54 -10.62
N ALA A 156 -7.81 8.24 -10.91
CA ALA A 156 -8.95 7.70 -11.63
C ALA A 156 -10.24 7.77 -10.80
N ASN A 157 -10.13 7.55 -9.48
CA ASN A 157 -11.24 7.76 -8.54
C ASN A 157 -11.61 9.25 -8.40
N MET A 158 -10.62 10.15 -8.25
CA MET A 158 -10.86 11.61 -8.20
C MET A 158 -11.61 12.10 -9.45
N ALA A 159 -11.18 11.68 -10.65
CA ALA A 159 -11.87 12.02 -11.90
C ALA A 159 -13.27 11.39 -11.99
N GLY A 160 -13.45 10.16 -11.51
CA GLY A 160 -14.76 9.51 -11.43
C GLY A 160 -15.73 10.27 -10.53
N LEU A 161 -15.27 10.67 -9.35
CA LEU A 161 -16.00 11.50 -8.41
C LEU A 161 -16.36 12.86 -9.01
N MET A 162 -15.42 13.55 -9.65
CA MET A 162 -15.67 14.83 -10.34
C MET A 162 -16.75 14.69 -11.42
N ALA A 163 -16.66 13.65 -12.25
CA ALA A 163 -17.61 13.39 -13.32
C ALA A 163 -19.03 13.17 -12.78
N MET A 164 -19.18 12.29 -11.78
CA MET A 164 -20.48 12.02 -11.17
C MET A 164 -21.04 13.23 -10.39
N ALA A 165 -20.18 13.96 -9.66
CA ALA A 165 -20.57 15.20 -8.99
C ALA A 165 -21.07 16.26 -9.99
N ALA A 166 -20.42 16.37 -11.16
CA ALA A 166 -20.85 17.29 -12.21
C ALA A 166 -22.23 16.94 -12.76
N ASP A 167 -22.54 15.66 -12.90
CA ASP A 167 -23.86 15.14 -13.29
C ASP A 167 -24.93 15.48 -12.23
N LEU A 168 -24.57 15.51 -10.94
CA LEU A 168 -25.44 15.93 -9.84
C LEU A 168 -25.56 17.45 -9.69
N GLY A 169 -24.85 18.24 -10.49
CA GLY A 169 -24.98 19.68 -10.53
C GLY A 169 -23.96 20.46 -9.70
N PHE A 170 -22.89 19.83 -9.21
CA PHE A 170 -21.68 20.56 -8.81
C PHE A 170 -21.15 21.34 -10.01
N ASN A 171 -20.81 22.61 -9.83
CA ASN A 171 -20.47 23.51 -10.94
C ASN A 171 -19.01 24.01 -10.91
N TYR A 172 -18.28 23.80 -9.81
CA TYR A 172 -16.88 24.21 -9.70
C TYR A 172 -16.03 23.17 -8.94
N PHE A 173 -14.89 22.80 -9.52
CA PHE A 173 -13.97 21.82 -8.96
C PHE A 173 -12.57 22.42 -8.74
N ILE A 174 -11.99 22.20 -7.57
CA ILE A 174 -10.63 22.64 -7.24
C ILE A 174 -9.81 21.42 -6.89
N VAL A 175 -8.80 21.10 -7.70
CA VAL A 175 -7.83 20.05 -7.39
C VAL A 175 -6.57 20.70 -6.87
N LEU A 176 -6.28 20.55 -5.58
CA LEU A 176 -5.02 21.02 -4.99
C LEU A 176 -3.94 19.98 -5.31
N SER A 177 -2.98 20.36 -6.14
CA SER A 177 -1.82 19.51 -6.46
C SER A 177 -0.68 19.72 -5.46
N GLY A 178 0.39 18.95 -5.57
CA GLY A 178 1.64 19.20 -4.83
C GLY A 178 2.30 20.57 -5.14
N VAL A 179 3.56 20.71 -4.75
CA VAL A 179 4.30 21.99 -4.81
C VAL A 179 5.07 22.24 -6.12
N ILE A 180 5.04 21.29 -7.07
CA ILE A 180 5.82 21.32 -8.31
C ILE A 180 4.94 21.70 -9.50
N GLU A 181 5.28 22.79 -10.20
CA GLU A 181 4.46 23.33 -11.30
C GLU A 181 4.32 22.38 -12.49
N ASN A 182 5.39 21.69 -12.89
CA ASN A 182 5.34 20.79 -14.04
C ASN A 182 4.36 19.62 -13.78
N LEU A 183 4.38 19.07 -12.56
CA LEU A 183 3.43 18.04 -12.15
C LEU A 183 1.99 18.55 -12.13
N ARG A 184 1.76 19.79 -11.64
CA ARG A 184 0.45 20.43 -11.71
C ARG A 184 -0.07 20.53 -13.15
N GLN A 185 0.77 20.96 -14.09
CA GLN A 185 0.41 21.07 -15.50
C GLN A 185 0.04 19.71 -16.10
N GLN A 186 0.82 18.66 -15.80
CA GLN A 186 0.54 17.29 -16.23
C GLN A 186 -0.79 16.78 -15.68
N THR A 187 -1.05 16.96 -14.38
CA THR A 187 -2.32 16.60 -13.74
C THR A 187 -3.48 17.36 -14.38
N SER A 188 -3.31 18.66 -14.65
CA SER A 188 -4.33 19.48 -15.30
C SER A 188 -4.66 19.01 -16.71
N ALA A 189 -3.65 18.74 -17.54
CA ALA A 189 -3.85 18.24 -18.90
C ALA A 189 -4.49 16.84 -18.90
N ARG A 190 -4.08 15.97 -17.97
CA ARG A 190 -4.66 14.63 -17.80
C ARG A 190 -6.12 14.70 -17.40
N LEU A 191 -6.48 15.49 -16.38
CA LEU A 191 -7.86 15.64 -15.94
C LEU A 191 -8.73 16.25 -17.03
N TYR A 192 -8.24 17.26 -17.76
CA TYR A 192 -8.96 17.84 -18.89
C TYR A 192 -9.30 16.76 -19.93
N LYS A 193 -8.29 16.00 -20.37
CA LYS A 193 -8.47 14.90 -21.32
C LYS A 193 -9.46 13.85 -20.84
N ASP A 194 -9.46 13.55 -19.54
CA ASP A 194 -10.36 12.57 -18.92
C ASP A 194 -11.81 13.07 -18.92
N MET A 195 -12.03 14.36 -18.62
CA MET A 195 -13.35 14.97 -18.60
C MET A 195 -13.92 15.23 -20.00
N THR A 196 -13.06 15.40 -21.02
CA THR A 196 -13.47 15.69 -22.41
C THR A 196 -13.34 14.50 -23.36
N TYR A 197 -13.15 13.27 -22.86
CA TYR A 197 -12.74 12.10 -23.65
C TYR A 197 -13.50 11.89 -24.97
N SER A 198 -14.83 12.05 -24.98
CA SER A 198 -15.66 11.84 -26.18
C SER A 198 -16.00 13.11 -26.97
N GLY A 199 -15.72 14.30 -26.39
CA GLY A 199 -16.06 15.61 -26.97
C GLY A 199 -17.57 15.87 -27.22
N ARG A 200 -18.48 14.97 -26.81
CA ARG A 200 -19.92 15.05 -27.09
C ARG A 200 -20.75 14.72 -25.84
N GLY A 201 -20.43 15.37 -24.72
CA GLY A 201 -21.19 15.23 -23.47
C GLY A 201 -22.31 16.26 -23.33
N ASN A 202 -23.22 16.00 -22.40
CA ASN A 202 -24.28 16.95 -22.03
C ASN A 202 -23.73 18.17 -21.26
N LEU A 203 -22.55 18.03 -20.66
CA LEU A 203 -21.84 19.06 -19.92
C LEU A 203 -20.62 19.58 -20.69
N HIS A 204 -20.29 20.84 -20.45
CA HIS A 204 -19.16 21.53 -21.07
C HIS A 204 -18.10 21.84 -20.02
N TRP A 205 -16.95 21.17 -20.11
CA TRP A 205 -15.84 21.32 -19.16
C TRP A 205 -14.93 22.47 -19.55
N ILE A 206 -14.77 23.43 -18.64
CA ILE A 206 -13.95 24.63 -18.83
C ILE A 206 -12.81 24.61 -17.82
N GLN A 207 -11.57 24.54 -18.32
CA GLN A 207 -10.38 24.64 -17.49
C GLN A 207 -10.07 26.12 -17.20
N VAL A 208 -9.99 26.47 -15.91
CA VAL A 208 -9.60 27.80 -15.45
C VAL A 208 -8.17 27.73 -14.90
N ASP A 209 -7.19 28.08 -15.72
CA ASP A 209 -5.78 28.01 -15.34
C ASP A 209 -5.30 29.28 -14.64
N ASN A 210 -4.71 29.12 -13.45
CA ASN A 210 -4.14 30.21 -12.64
C ASN A 210 -5.07 31.44 -12.46
N PRO A 211 -6.30 31.25 -11.94
CA PRO A 211 -7.26 32.32 -11.77
C PRO A 211 -6.71 33.45 -10.88
N SER A 212 -6.93 34.69 -11.31
CA SER A 212 -6.61 35.88 -10.52
C SER A 212 -7.44 37.07 -10.98
N ILE A 213 -7.77 37.98 -10.06
CA ILE A 213 -8.51 39.23 -10.36
C ILE A 213 -7.79 40.07 -11.43
N SER A 214 -6.46 40.03 -11.45
CA SER A 214 -5.65 40.78 -12.41
C SER A 214 -5.55 40.14 -13.80
N SER A 215 -6.05 38.91 -13.97
CA SER A 215 -5.95 38.21 -15.24
C SER A 215 -6.82 38.88 -16.30
N ARG A 216 -6.25 39.09 -17.48
CA ARG A 216 -6.99 39.58 -18.67
C ARG A 216 -7.27 38.47 -19.68
N ALA A 217 -7.02 37.21 -19.29
CA ALA A 217 -7.28 36.08 -20.15
C ALA A 217 -8.79 35.91 -20.37
N VAL A 218 -9.18 35.70 -21.62
CA VAL A 218 -10.58 35.46 -21.99
C VAL A 218 -11.10 34.22 -21.26
N GLY A 219 -12.30 34.30 -20.70
CA GLY A 219 -12.93 33.18 -19.98
C GLY A 219 -12.45 32.98 -18.53
N GLN A 220 -11.65 33.90 -17.97
CA GLN A 220 -11.23 33.86 -16.57
C GLN A 220 -11.95 34.85 -15.65
N ASP A 221 -12.92 35.62 -16.16
CA ASP A 221 -13.74 36.51 -15.33
C ASP A 221 -14.95 35.74 -14.79
N ILE A 222 -14.97 35.49 -13.48
CA ILE A 222 -16.01 34.70 -12.81
C ILE A 222 -17.40 35.33 -12.93
N SER A 223 -17.49 36.65 -13.12
CA SER A 223 -18.77 37.34 -13.30
C SER A 223 -19.51 36.90 -14.58
N ASN A 224 -18.79 36.32 -15.54
CA ASN A 224 -19.37 35.81 -16.79
C ASN A 224 -19.73 34.31 -16.75
N PHE A 225 -19.52 33.62 -15.62
CA PHE A 225 -19.70 32.16 -15.55
C PHE A 225 -21.19 31.78 -15.45
N ASN A 226 -21.59 30.74 -16.17
CA ASN A 226 -22.91 30.14 -16.07
C ASN A 226 -22.92 29.11 -14.92
N LEU A 227 -23.50 29.47 -13.79
CA LEU A 227 -23.49 28.70 -12.53
C LEU A 227 -24.90 28.37 -12.02
N GLY A 228 -25.93 28.74 -12.78
CA GLY A 228 -27.32 28.51 -12.44
C GLY A 228 -27.71 27.05 -12.44
N GLU A 229 -28.87 26.76 -11.88
CA GLU A 229 -29.44 25.42 -11.90
C GLU A 229 -29.85 25.03 -13.32
N GLY A 230 -29.39 23.87 -13.80
CA GLY A 230 -29.60 23.42 -15.17
C GLY A 230 -28.58 23.92 -16.20
N ASP A 231 -27.66 24.82 -15.83
CA ASP A 231 -26.57 25.23 -16.71
C ASP A 231 -25.64 24.05 -17.02
N LYS A 232 -25.08 24.04 -18.23
CA LYS A 232 -24.25 22.93 -18.73
C LYS A 232 -22.76 23.10 -18.46
N ASP A 233 -22.32 24.32 -18.16
CA ASP A 233 -20.90 24.60 -17.93
C ASP A 233 -20.42 24.04 -16.59
N ARG A 234 -19.21 23.46 -16.59
CA ARG A 234 -18.53 22.90 -15.41
C ARG A 234 -17.11 23.40 -15.41
N TYR A 235 -16.72 24.08 -14.34
CA TYR A 235 -15.42 24.74 -14.26
C TYR A 235 -14.48 23.95 -13.35
N PHE A 236 -13.20 23.85 -13.71
CA PHE A 236 -12.21 23.28 -12.80
C PHE A 236 -10.87 24.00 -12.85
N THR A 237 -10.17 23.97 -11.72
CA THR A 237 -8.80 24.49 -11.58
C THR A 237 -7.93 23.47 -10.88
N VAL A 238 -6.77 23.16 -11.46
CA VAL A 238 -5.69 22.46 -10.76
C VAL A 238 -4.75 23.50 -10.16
N ALA A 239 -4.82 23.70 -8.85
CA ALA A 239 -4.11 24.73 -8.12
C ALA A 239 -2.87 24.18 -7.41
N LEU A 240 -1.73 24.86 -7.59
CA LEU A 240 -0.50 24.55 -6.86
C LEU A 240 -0.68 24.93 -5.37
N LYS A 241 -0.24 24.08 -4.43
CA LYS A 241 -0.16 24.41 -2.99
C LYS A 241 0.91 25.46 -2.72
N ASN A 242 0.62 26.70 -3.11
CA ASN A 242 1.49 27.86 -3.01
C ASN A 242 0.70 29.04 -2.41
N SER A 243 1.27 29.70 -1.42
CA SER A 243 0.60 30.76 -0.65
C SER A 243 0.12 31.93 -1.51
N SER A 244 0.90 32.36 -2.50
CA SER A 244 0.49 33.44 -3.39
C SER A 244 -0.65 33.02 -4.32
N ARG A 245 -0.63 31.77 -4.82
CA ARG A 245 -1.65 31.28 -5.75
C ARG A 245 -2.98 31.02 -5.05
N LEU A 246 -2.95 30.39 -3.89
CA LEU A 246 -4.15 30.15 -3.07
C LEU A 246 -4.81 31.46 -2.65
N LYS A 247 -4.02 32.47 -2.25
CA LYS A 247 -4.55 33.82 -1.96
C LYS A 247 -5.26 34.43 -3.17
N LYS A 248 -4.65 34.35 -4.36
CA LYS A 248 -5.25 34.87 -5.61
C LYS A 248 -6.53 34.12 -5.99
N LEU A 249 -6.53 32.80 -5.84
CA LEU A 249 -7.70 31.94 -6.07
C LEU A 249 -8.86 32.34 -5.15
N PHE A 250 -8.62 32.46 -3.84
CA PHE A 250 -9.65 32.85 -2.88
C PHE A 250 -10.23 34.24 -3.18
N GLN A 251 -9.37 35.22 -3.45
CA GLN A 251 -9.79 36.57 -3.83
C GLN A 251 -10.63 36.56 -5.12
N TRP A 252 -10.26 35.74 -6.10
CA TRP A 252 -10.98 35.62 -7.35
C TRP A 252 -12.35 34.94 -7.18
N LEU A 253 -12.43 33.83 -6.43
CA LEU A 253 -13.68 33.12 -6.13
C LEU A 253 -14.71 34.00 -5.41
N THR A 254 -14.23 34.96 -4.60
CA THR A 254 -15.06 35.81 -3.75
C THR A 254 -15.27 37.22 -4.29
N GLN A 255 -14.70 37.54 -5.46
CA GLN A 255 -14.77 38.87 -6.07
C GLN A 255 -16.22 39.28 -6.37
N ASP A 256 -17.00 38.37 -6.95
CA ASP A 256 -18.41 38.57 -7.24
C ASP A 256 -19.27 37.79 -6.24
N LYS A 257 -19.87 38.51 -5.29
CA LYS A 257 -20.70 37.93 -4.22
C LYS A 257 -21.94 37.21 -4.74
N ASN A 258 -22.48 37.62 -5.88
CA ASN A 258 -23.67 36.97 -6.46
C ASN A 258 -23.30 35.64 -7.08
N LYS A 259 -22.17 35.57 -7.78
CA LYS A 259 -21.64 34.31 -8.32
C LYS A 259 -21.15 33.38 -7.21
N ALA A 260 -20.50 33.91 -6.18
CA ALA A 260 -20.06 33.11 -5.03
C ALA A 260 -21.23 32.31 -4.43
N LYS A 261 -22.39 32.95 -4.23
CA LYS A 261 -23.63 32.30 -3.72
C LYS A 261 -24.24 31.24 -4.65
N GLN A 262 -23.72 31.07 -5.86
CA GLN A 262 -24.15 30.03 -6.81
C GLN A 262 -23.16 28.87 -6.89
N LEU A 263 -21.94 29.04 -6.36
CA LEU A 263 -20.88 28.03 -6.43
C LEU A 263 -21.19 26.85 -5.53
N LYS A 264 -21.23 25.66 -6.12
CA LYS A 264 -21.25 24.36 -5.45
C LYS A 264 -19.90 23.71 -5.67
N ILE A 265 -19.01 23.91 -4.70
CA ILE A 265 -17.58 23.63 -4.83
C ILE A 265 -17.26 22.24 -4.27
N LEU A 266 -16.49 21.48 -5.05
CA LEU A 266 -15.78 20.30 -4.59
C LEU A 266 -14.26 20.54 -4.64
N ILE A 267 -13.62 20.58 -3.48
CA ILE A 267 -12.18 20.63 -3.32
C ILE A 267 -11.65 19.21 -3.11
N ILE A 268 -10.73 18.79 -3.99
CA ILE A 268 -9.99 17.55 -3.89
C ILE A 268 -8.54 17.91 -3.58
N ASP A 269 -8.08 17.59 -2.37
CA ASP A 269 -6.71 17.81 -1.94
C ASP A 269 -5.86 16.57 -2.19
N ASP A 270 -5.13 16.54 -3.31
CA ASP A 270 -4.26 15.41 -3.67
C ASP A 270 -2.93 15.48 -2.92
N GLU A 271 -2.43 14.33 -2.46
CA GLU A 271 -1.33 14.24 -1.50
C GLU A 271 -1.56 15.18 -0.30
N ALA A 272 -2.72 15.08 0.35
CA ALA A 272 -3.14 15.98 1.44
C ALA A 272 -2.19 15.99 2.65
N ASP A 273 -1.36 14.96 2.81
CA ASP A 273 -0.27 14.89 3.80
C ASP A 273 0.90 15.86 3.50
N GLN A 274 0.91 16.45 2.29
CA GLN A 274 1.87 17.44 1.82
C GLN A 274 1.28 18.86 1.83
N ALA A 275 1.96 19.76 2.55
CA ALA A 275 1.72 21.22 2.61
C ALA A 275 0.38 21.68 3.21
N SER A 276 -0.70 20.90 3.06
CA SER A 276 -2.02 21.21 3.62
C SER A 276 -2.09 21.00 5.13
N ILE A 277 -1.27 20.10 5.68
CA ILE A 277 -1.16 19.81 7.11
C ILE A 277 -0.54 20.99 7.87
N ASN A 278 -1.11 21.35 9.02
CA ASN A 278 -0.55 22.39 9.88
C ASN A 278 0.71 21.88 10.59
N THR A 279 1.85 22.57 10.42
CA THR A 279 3.12 22.19 11.06
C THR A 279 3.62 23.18 12.11
N LYS A 280 2.82 24.20 12.44
CA LYS A 280 3.06 25.13 13.56
C LYS A 280 2.29 24.69 14.80
N LYS A 281 2.85 24.93 15.99
CA LYS A 281 2.28 24.55 17.31
C LYS A 281 0.81 24.97 17.41
N ILE A 282 -0.09 24.03 17.71
CA ILE A 282 -1.54 24.27 17.90
C ILE A 282 -1.82 25.30 19.00
N GLU A 283 -0.96 25.38 20.03
CA GLU A 283 -1.09 26.33 21.13
C GLU A 283 -0.72 27.78 20.73
N GLU A 284 -0.01 27.97 19.62
CA GLU A 284 0.23 29.27 19.02
C GLU A 284 -0.93 29.52 18.03
N GLU A 285 -1.72 30.59 18.16
CA GLU A 285 -2.94 30.87 17.34
C GLU A 285 -2.71 30.88 15.81
N ASP A 286 -1.46 30.76 15.35
CA ASP A 286 -1.08 30.79 13.94
C ASP A 286 -0.91 29.39 13.33
N SER A 287 -1.76 29.04 12.36
CA SER A 287 -1.52 27.89 11.47
C SER A 287 -0.45 28.19 10.39
N THR A 288 0.03 27.16 9.67
CA THR A 288 0.92 27.39 8.52
C THR A 288 0.20 28.18 7.43
N ARG A 289 0.93 29.02 6.70
CA ARG A 289 0.33 29.93 5.70
C ARG A 289 -0.51 29.21 4.63
N ILE A 290 -0.10 28.02 4.20
CA ILE A 290 -0.84 27.22 3.21
C ILE A 290 -2.08 26.61 3.85
N ASN A 291 -1.96 26.00 5.03
CA ASN A 291 -3.10 25.45 5.78
C ASN A 291 -4.16 26.53 6.03
N GLN A 292 -3.76 27.71 6.51
CA GLN A 292 -4.68 28.83 6.72
C GLN A 292 -5.42 29.21 5.44
N LEU A 293 -4.74 29.32 4.31
CA LEU A 293 -5.38 29.70 3.04
C LEU A 293 -6.38 28.65 2.53
N ILE A 294 -6.11 27.37 2.79
CA ILE A 294 -7.06 26.31 2.43
C ILE A 294 -8.29 26.41 3.34
N ARG A 295 -8.09 26.60 4.66
CA ARG A 295 -9.17 26.85 5.63
C ARG A 295 -10.00 28.08 5.27
N ASP A 296 -9.35 29.19 4.91
CA ASP A 296 -10.01 30.43 4.47
C ASP A 296 -10.96 30.18 3.28
N ILE A 297 -10.60 29.27 2.35
CA ILE A 297 -11.47 28.88 1.23
C ILE A 297 -12.59 27.94 1.71
N VAL A 298 -12.23 26.89 2.46
CA VAL A 298 -13.15 25.82 2.89
C VAL A 298 -14.21 26.34 3.85
N ASP A 299 -13.85 27.19 4.81
CA ASP A 299 -14.76 27.68 5.85
C ASP A 299 -15.50 28.98 5.45
N PHE A 300 -15.36 29.42 4.19
CA PHE A 300 -16.06 30.60 3.69
C PHE A 300 -17.56 30.33 3.46
N LYS A 301 -18.40 30.91 4.33
CA LYS A 301 -19.87 30.77 4.30
C LYS A 301 -20.59 31.42 3.10
N GLY A 302 -19.88 32.08 2.19
CA GLY A 302 -20.50 32.77 1.05
C GLY A 302 -20.76 31.90 -0.18
N PHE A 303 -20.34 30.63 -0.17
CA PHE A 303 -20.60 29.67 -1.25
C PHE A 303 -21.92 28.92 -1.02
N LYS A 304 -22.57 28.45 -2.10
CA LYS A 304 -23.80 27.66 -1.99
C LYS A 304 -23.54 26.32 -1.32
N ALA A 305 -22.48 25.64 -1.74
CA ALA A 305 -22.03 24.39 -1.13
C ALA A 305 -20.51 24.30 -1.14
N MET A 306 -19.95 23.74 -0.07
CA MET A 306 -18.50 23.53 0.06
C MET A 306 -18.21 22.14 0.62
N ASN A 307 -17.41 21.40 -0.15
CA ASN A 307 -17.01 20.04 0.17
C ASN A 307 -15.50 19.92 -0.01
N TYR A 308 -14.80 19.47 1.02
CA TYR A 308 -13.36 19.27 1.04
C TYR A 308 -13.05 17.80 1.27
N ILE A 309 -12.27 17.21 0.37
CA ILE A 309 -11.84 15.81 0.48
C ILE A 309 -10.33 15.74 0.39
N ALA A 310 -9.71 15.25 1.45
CA ALA A 310 -8.30 14.89 1.47
C ALA A 310 -8.10 13.53 0.77
N TYR A 311 -7.23 13.48 -0.25
CA TYR A 311 -6.79 12.23 -0.88
C TYR A 311 -5.33 11.96 -0.53
N THR A 312 -5.03 10.76 0.00
CA THR A 312 -3.64 10.37 0.29
C THR A 312 -3.45 8.85 0.33
N ALA A 313 -2.20 8.41 0.21
CA ALA A 313 -1.79 7.05 0.56
C ALA A 313 -1.36 6.89 2.01
N THR A 314 -1.04 7.99 2.69
CA THR A 314 -0.37 7.96 3.99
C THR A 314 -1.14 8.89 4.93
N PRO A 315 -2.29 8.43 5.46
CA PRO A 315 -3.26 9.29 6.15
C PRO A 315 -2.81 9.71 7.56
N PHE A 316 -1.69 9.20 8.06
CA PHE A 316 -1.22 9.44 9.42
C PHE A 316 -1.17 10.93 9.79
N ALA A 317 -0.65 11.78 8.90
CA ALA A 317 -0.61 13.21 9.17
C ALA A 317 -2.03 13.83 9.18
N ASN A 318 -2.92 13.42 8.28
CA ASN A 318 -4.28 13.93 8.20
C ASN A 318 -5.10 13.66 9.46
N ILE A 319 -4.88 12.50 10.07
CA ILE A 319 -5.67 12.02 11.20
C ILE A 319 -5.04 12.37 12.57
N LEU A 320 -3.73 12.68 12.63
CA LEU A 320 -3.01 12.99 13.88
C LEU A 320 -2.67 14.49 14.06
N ASN A 321 -3.02 15.34 13.10
CA ASN A 321 -2.54 16.72 13.08
C ASN A 321 -3.28 17.67 14.02
N ASP A 322 -4.43 18.18 13.58
CA ASP A 322 -5.26 19.19 14.23
C ASP A 322 -6.72 18.72 14.07
N THR A 323 -7.47 18.75 15.18
CA THR A 323 -8.84 18.23 15.32
C THR A 323 -9.84 19.33 15.65
N HIS A 324 -9.45 20.61 15.59
CA HIS A 324 -10.37 21.73 15.80
C HIS A 324 -11.52 21.74 14.77
N GLU A 325 -12.67 22.31 15.13
CA GLU A 325 -13.89 22.29 14.30
C GLU A 325 -13.70 22.98 12.92
N ASP A 326 -12.85 24.01 12.90
CA ASP A 326 -12.42 24.80 11.76
C ASP A 326 -11.10 24.29 11.15
N SER A 327 -10.56 23.17 11.61
CA SER A 327 -9.41 22.50 11.00
C SER A 327 -9.80 21.76 9.71
N LEU A 328 -8.83 21.16 9.02
CA LEU A 328 -9.07 20.29 7.86
C LEU A 328 -9.26 18.81 8.26
N TYR A 329 -9.52 18.52 9.54
CA TYR A 329 -9.76 17.17 10.02
C TYR A 329 -10.96 16.53 9.30
N PRO A 330 -10.86 15.27 8.86
CA PRO A 330 -11.92 14.58 8.13
C PRO A 330 -13.04 14.10 9.06
N LYS A 331 -13.79 15.04 9.63
CA LYS A 331 -14.82 14.79 10.65
C LYS A 331 -16.07 14.06 10.13
N ASP A 332 -16.38 14.22 8.83
CA ASP A 332 -17.62 13.71 8.25
C ASP A 332 -17.48 12.27 7.76
N PHE A 333 -16.41 11.94 7.01
CA PHE A 333 -16.20 10.56 6.56
C PHE A 333 -14.73 10.19 6.30
N ILE A 334 -14.43 8.90 6.40
CA ILE A 334 -13.18 8.28 5.93
C ILE A 334 -13.53 7.10 5.01
N THR A 335 -13.04 7.09 3.77
CA THR A 335 -13.26 6.00 2.80
C THR A 335 -11.94 5.34 2.44
N LEU A 336 -11.89 4.01 2.48
CA LEU A 336 -10.77 3.23 1.96
C LEU A 336 -11.03 2.81 0.51
N LEU A 337 -10.07 3.08 -0.36
CA LEU A 337 -10.08 2.59 -1.74
C LEU A 337 -9.35 1.25 -1.79
N GLU A 338 -10.06 0.21 -2.23
CA GLU A 338 -9.45 -1.08 -2.50
C GLU A 338 -8.55 -0.97 -3.74
N PRO A 339 -7.29 -1.46 -3.69
CA PRO A 339 -6.47 -1.58 -4.88
C PRO A 339 -7.09 -2.59 -5.85
N SER A 340 -6.87 -2.36 -7.15
CA SER A 340 -7.22 -3.35 -8.18
C SER A 340 -6.46 -4.66 -7.98
N GLU A 341 -7.06 -5.75 -8.43
CA GLU A 341 -6.44 -7.07 -8.60
C GLU A 341 -5.15 -7.08 -9.43
N ASP A 342 -4.93 -6.04 -10.27
CA ASP A 342 -3.72 -5.88 -11.07
C ASP A 342 -2.61 -5.08 -10.37
N TYR A 343 -2.89 -4.52 -9.20
CA TYR A 343 -1.95 -3.65 -8.49
C TYR A 343 -0.90 -4.48 -7.73
N ILE A 344 0.37 -4.11 -7.90
CA ILE A 344 1.50 -4.71 -7.16
C ILE A 344 1.96 -3.72 -6.08
N GLY A 345 1.71 -4.05 -4.81
CA GLY A 345 1.97 -3.19 -3.68
C GLY A 345 3.09 -3.65 -2.74
N PRO A 346 3.25 -2.94 -1.61
CA PRO A 346 4.16 -3.33 -0.55
C PRO A 346 3.91 -4.75 -0.02
N GLN A 347 2.64 -5.12 0.19
CA GLN A 347 2.26 -6.45 0.66
C GLN A 347 2.68 -7.55 -0.33
N GLU A 348 2.49 -7.34 -1.62
CA GLU A 348 2.89 -8.29 -2.65
C GLU A 348 4.41 -8.49 -2.69
N ILE A 349 5.19 -7.41 -2.51
CA ILE A 349 6.66 -7.42 -2.69
C ILE A 349 7.42 -7.79 -1.41
N PHE A 350 6.91 -7.38 -0.24
CA PHE A 350 7.60 -7.52 1.04
C PHE A 350 6.89 -8.46 2.01
N GLY A 351 5.62 -8.81 1.75
CA GLY A 351 4.82 -9.62 2.67
C GLY A 351 4.35 -8.83 3.90
N LEU A 352 3.87 -9.56 4.90
CA LEU A 352 3.47 -9.04 6.21
C LEU A 352 4.14 -9.87 7.31
N THR A 353 4.33 -9.25 8.46
CA THR A 353 4.83 -9.96 9.64
C THR A 353 3.71 -10.61 10.45
N GLU A 354 2.50 -10.05 10.39
CA GLU A 354 1.34 -10.43 11.19
C GLU A 354 0.03 -10.24 10.37
N PRO A 355 -0.65 -11.33 9.97
CA PRO A 355 -0.14 -12.70 9.97
C PRO A 355 1.10 -12.80 9.07
N ASP A 356 2.02 -13.68 9.45
CA ASP A 356 3.26 -13.88 8.71
C ASP A 356 2.95 -14.39 7.30
N THR A 357 3.20 -13.55 6.31
CA THR A 357 2.95 -13.85 4.90
C THR A 357 4.21 -13.57 4.12
N SER A 358 4.68 -14.57 3.39
CA SER A 358 5.82 -14.41 2.51
C SER A 358 5.47 -13.47 1.34
N PRO A 359 6.47 -12.74 0.80
CA PRO A 359 6.31 -12.00 -0.45
C PRO A 359 5.69 -12.89 -1.53
N LYS A 360 4.65 -12.37 -2.19
CA LYS A 360 4.06 -12.98 -3.40
C LYS A 360 4.96 -12.77 -4.62
N ILE A 361 5.72 -11.67 -4.63
CA ILE A 361 6.51 -11.20 -5.77
C ILE A 361 7.95 -10.96 -5.30
N PRO A 362 8.87 -11.94 -5.45
CA PRO A 362 10.22 -11.90 -4.88
C PRO A 362 11.20 -11.08 -5.72
N ILE A 363 10.89 -9.80 -5.96
CA ILE A 363 11.68 -8.94 -6.87
C ILE A 363 12.76 -8.11 -6.17
N TYR A 364 12.87 -8.21 -4.83
CA TYR A 364 13.88 -7.44 -4.09
C TYR A 364 15.24 -8.16 -4.10
N ARG A 365 16.32 -7.38 -4.21
CA ARG A 365 17.72 -7.83 -4.18
C ARG A 365 18.46 -7.06 -3.10
N ARG A 366 19.25 -7.75 -2.28
CA ARG A 366 19.92 -7.11 -1.14
C ARG A 366 21.20 -6.41 -1.58
N VAL A 367 21.35 -5.16 -1.16
CA VAL A 367 22.63 -4.44 -1.19
C VAL A 367 23.31 -4.62 0.16
N ASN A 368 24.50 -5.22 0.16
CA ASN A 368 25.28 -5.42 1.40
C ASN A 368 25.87 -4.07 1.90
N ASN A 369 26.38 -4.06 3.13
CA ASN A 369 26.91 -2.82 3.73
C ASN A 369 28.21 -2.33 3.08
N ALA A 370 29.03 -3.23 2.53
CA ALA A 370 30.27 -2.87 1.84
C ALA A 370 29.94 -2.09 0.55
N ASP A 371 29.08 -2.64 -0.30
CA ASP A 371 28.57 -2.00 -1.51
C ASP A 371 27.91 -0.66 -1.20
N ARG A 372 27.05 -0.61 -0.16
CA ARG A 372 26.40 0.63 0.27
C ARG A 372 27.41 1.71 0.63
N ASN A 373 28.50 1.35 1.33
CA ASN A 373 29.55 2.29 1.70
C ASN A 373 30.33 2.78 0.48
N VAL A 374 30.66 1.90 -0.46
CA VAL A 374 31.31 2.28 -1.73
C VAL A 374 30.44 3.29 -2.49
N VAL A 375 29.14 2.99 -2.68
CA VAL A 375 28.23 3.93 -3.37
C VAL A 375 28.13 5.27 -2.65
N ARG A 376 28.12 5.27 -1.31
CA ARG A 376 28.10 6.51 -0.51
C ARG A 376 29.38 7.33 -0.69
N ASP A 377 30.53 6.68 -0.81
CA ASP A 377 31.82 7.36 -0.94
C ASP A 377 32.01 7.88 -2.38
N ILE A 378 31.53 7.15 -3.39
CA ILE A 378 31.40 7.61 -4.79
C ILE A 378 30.56 8.88 -4.85
N GLN A 379 29.36 8.89 -4.27
CA GLN A 379 28.47 10.06 -4.26
C GLN A 379 29.14 11.32 -3.72
N LYS A 380 30.02 11.18 -2.72
CA LYS A 380 30.72 12.28 -2.06
C LYS A 380 32.01 12.69 -2.77
N GLY A 381 32.35 12.05 -3.89
CA GLY A 381 33.62 12.24 -4.58
C GLY A 381 34.83 11.85 -3.73
N LYS A 382 34.64 10.95 -2.75
CA LYS A 382 35.68 10.55 -1.78
C LYS A 382 36.55 9.40 -2.27
N THR A 383 36.11 8.71 -3.30
CA THR A 383 36.83 7.58 -3.88
C THR A 383 36.75 7.61 -5.40
N THR A 384 37.75 7.01 -6.03
CA THR A 384 37.78 6.72 -7.47
C THR A 384 37.40 5.26 -7.75
N ASP A 385 37.01 4.49 -6.72
CA ASP A 385 36.61 3.09 -6.85
C ASP A 385 35.54 2.91 -7.94
N ASP A 386 35.56 1.72 -8.53
CA ASP A 386 34.55 1.27 -9.48
C ASP A 386 33.19 1.06 -8.79
N LEU A 387 32.15 0.94 -9.61
CA LEU A 387 30.81 0.60 -9.09
C LEU A 387 30.87 -0.76 -8.38
N PRO A 388 30.22 -0.90 -7.20
CA PRO A 388 30.20 -2.17 -6.50
C PRO A 388 29.30 -3.19 -7.20
N GLU A 389 29.51 -4.47 -6.87
CA GLU A 389 28.87 -5.62 -7.54
C GLU A 389 27.34 -5.51 -7.60
N SER A 390 26.68 -5.15 -6.50
CA SER A 390 25.21 -5.00 -6.51
C SER A 390 24.72 -3.92 -7.48
N PHE A 391 25.49 -2.85 -7.66
CA PHE A 391 25.14 -1.77 -8.60
C PHE A 391 25.40 -2.23 -10.03
N ILE A 392 26.52 -2.89 -10.27
CA ILE A 392 26.85 -3.54 -11.55
C ILE A 392 25.73 -4.50 -11.98
N GLN A 393 25.31 -5.41 -11.10
CA GLN A 393 24.23 -6.36 -11.37
C GLN A 393 22.91 -5.67 -11.71
N SER A 394 22.59 -4.56 -11.05
CA SER A 394 21.39 -3.79 -11.38
C SER A 394 21.45 -3.18 -12.79
N ILE A 395 22.61 -2.69 -13.22
CA ILE A 395 22.81 -2.18 -14.59
C ILE A 395 22.72 -3.32 -15.60
N HIS A 396 23.32 -4.48 -15.30
CA HIS A 396 23.22 -5.67 -16.16
C HIS A 396 21.77 -6.11 -16.32
N TRP A 397 21.00 -6.20 -15.22
CA TRP A 397 19.59 -6.55 -15.27
C TRP A 397 18.76 -5.55 -16.07
N PHE A 398 19.05 -4.26 -15.97
CA PHE A 398 18.39 -3.24 -16.79
C PHE A 398 18.65 -3.47 -18.29
N LEU A 399 19.90 -3.73 -18.69
CA LEU A 399 20.25 -3.99 -20.09
C LEU A 399 19.60 -5.29 -20.62
N ILE A 400 19.58 -6.34 -19.79
CA ILE A 400 18.85 -7.59 -20.06
C ILE A 400 17.36 -7.30 -20.28
N SER A 401 16.75 -6.52 -19.39
CA SER A 401 15.33 -6.17 -19.48
C SER A 401 15.03 -5.39 -20.76
N VAL A 402 15.88 -4.42 -21.12
CA VAL A 402 15.76 -3.66 -22.38
C VAL A 402 15.82 -4.60 -23.59
N ALA A 403 16.80 -5.51 -23.63
CA ALA A 403 16.97 -6.45 -24.73
C ALA A 403 15.78 -7.43 -24.84
N ALA A 404 15.38 -8.04 -23.73
CA ALA A 404 14.27 -8.98 -23.68
C ALA A 404 12.93 -8.32 -24.03
N MET A 405 12.64 -7.14 -23.49
CA MET A 405 11.39 -6.42 -23.79
C MET A 405 11.34 -5.93 -25.24
N ARG A 406 12.47 -5.52 -25.83
CA ARG A 406 12.55 -5.20 -27.27
C ARG A 406 12.31 -6.42 -28.15
N GLU A 407 12.80 -7.60 -27.75
CA GLU A 407 12.49 -8.86 -28.43
C GLU A 407 10.99 -9.19 -28.36
N LEU A 408 10.36 -8.91 -27.23
CA LEU A 408 8.91 -9.06 -27.04
C LEU A 408 8.09 -7.96 -27.75
N ASN A 409 8.70 -7.13 -28.59
CA ASN A 409 8.08 -6.00 -29.30
C ASN A 409 7.45 -4.95 -28.39
N TYR A 410 7.95 -4.79 -27.16
CA TYR A 410 7.57 -3.66 -26.31
C TYR A 410 8.01 -2.34 -26.97
N ARG A 411 7.11 -1.36 -27.06
CA ARG A 411 7.34 -0.07 -27.76
C ARG A 411 7.36 1.17 -26.85
N LYS A 412 6.95 1.01 -25.60
CA LYS A 412 6.93 2.10 -24.61
C LYS A 412 8.32 2.28 -23.97
N PRO A 413 8.58 3.42 -23.32
CA PRO A 413 9.83 3.63 -22.57
C PRO A 413 10.11 2.52 -21.56
N ILE A 414 11.39 2.16 -21.41
CA ILE A 414 11.90 1.22 -20.40
C ILE A 414 12.85 1.99 -19.51
N SER A 415 12.64 1.94 -18.19
CA SER A 415 13.34 2.82 -17.25
C SER A 415 14.04 2.06 -16.12
N MET A 416 15.21 2.57 -15.72
CA MET A 416 15.88 2.28 -14.47
C MET A 416 15.84 3.51 -13.56
N LEU A 417 15.52 3.32 -12.28
CA LEU A 417 15.60 4.35 -11.26
C LEU A 417 16.86 4.16 -10.41
N VAL A 418 17.70 5.19 -10.35
CA VAL A 418 18.85 5.28 -9.43
C VAL A 418 18.56 6.35 -8.40
N HIS A 419 18.22 5.90 -7.19
CA HIS A 419 17.90 6.80 -6.08
C HIS A 419 18.80 6.55 -4.87
N THR A 420 19.95 7.22 -4.87
CA THR A 420 21.00 6.97 -3.89
C THR A 420 21.28 8.15 -2.96
N SER A 421 20.90 9.38 -3.34
CA SER A 421 21.07 10.59 -2.52
C SER A 421 19.99 11.65 -2.72
N PHE A 422 19.88 12.61 -1.79
CA PHE A 422 19.01 13.78 -1.93
C PHE A 422 19.73 15.02 -2.49
N GLN A 423 21.07 15.04 -2.46
CA GLN A 423 21.87 16.17 -2.93
C GLN A 423 22.01 16.14 -4.45
N THR A 424 21.75 17.27 -5.10
CA THR A 424 21.79 17.39 -6.57
C THR A 424 23.18 17.13 -7.11
N ASP A 425 24.22 17.55 -6.40
CA ASP A 425 25.61 17.45 -6.86
C ASP A 425 26.08 15.98 -6.89
N HIS A 426 25.55 15.15 -5.98
CA HIS A 426 25.81 13.71 -5.99
C HIS A 426 25.22 13.01 -7.21
N HIS A 427 24.11 13.52 -7.77
CA HIS A 427 23.44 12.89 -8.92
C HIS A 427 24.30 12.96 -10.17
N GLN A 428 25.02 14.07 -10.37
CA GLN A 428 25.96 14.20 -11.49
C GLN A 428 27.10 13.18 -11.38
N ILE A 429 27.73 13.08 -10.20
CA ILE A 429 28.84 12.14 -9.97
C ILE A 429 28.42 10.69 -10.22
N VAL A 430 27.23 10.31 -9.72
CA VAL A 430 26.69 8.96 -9.96
C VAL A 430 26.35 8.73 -11.43
N SER A 431 25.77 9.72 -12.10
CA SER A 431 25.48 9.66 -13.54
C SER A 431 26.75 9.47 -14.38
N ASP A 432 27.82 10.20 -14.04
CA ASP A 432 29.10 10.11 -14.73
C ASP A 432 29.72 8.71 -14.56
N LYS A 433 29.67 8.16 -13.34
CA LYS A 433 30.14 6.79 -13.05
C LYS A 433 29.35 5.71 -13.78
N ILE A 434 28.02 5.88 -13.91
CA ILE A 434 27.19 4.96 -14.72
C ILE A 434 27.59 5.05 -16.19
N SER A 435 27.80 6.27 -16.71
CA SER A 435 28.21 6.50 -18.09
C SER A 435 29.57 5.87 -18.40
N GLU A 436 30.52 6.04 -17.49
CA GLU A 436 31.85 5.40 -17.54
C GLU A 436 31.72 3.88 -17.60
N TYR A 437 30.90 3.29 -16.72
CA TYR A 437 30.68 1.85 -16.68
C TYR A 437 30.01 1.32 -17.95
N LEU A 438 28.99 2.00 -18.49
CA LEU A 438 28.35 1.61 -19.75
C LEU A 438 29.35 1.61 -20.91
N ARG A 439 30.20 2.64 -21.04
CA ARG A 439 31.25 2.67 -22.07
C ARG A 439 32.28 1.55 -21.88
N TYR A 440 32.60 1.21 -20.63
CA TYR A 440 33.43 0.05 -20.32
C TYR A 440 32.75 -1.26 -20.78
N LEU A 441 31.45 -1.44 -20.51
CA LEU A 441 30.68 -2.60 -20.98
C LEU A 441 30.70 -2.71 -22.51
N GLN A 442 30.55 -1.60 -23.22
CA GLN A 442 30.58 -1.59 -24.68
C GLN A 442 31.89 -2.14 -25.25
N LYS A 443 33.02 -1.79 -24.64
CA LYS A 443 34.35 -2.23 -25.09
C LYS A 443 34.68 -3.67 -24.69
N ASN A 444 34.06 -4.19 -23.64
CA ASN A 444 34.40 -5.49 -23.02
C ASN A 444 33.23 -6.49 -23.03
N PHE A 445 32.21 -6.27 -23.88
CA PHE A 445 30.97 -7.04 -23.87
C PHE A 445 31.17 -8.55 -23.95
N GLU A 446 32.07 -9.04 -24.81
CA GLU A 446 32.33 -10.48 -24.96
C GLU A 446 32.81 -11.15 -23.66
N GLN A 447 33.60 -10.43 -22.85
CA GLN A 447 34.12 -10.96 -21.58
C GLN A 447 33.05 -11.01 -20.50
N ILE A 448 32.07 -10.10 -20.56
CA ILE A 448 31.03 -9.91 -19.55
C ILE A 448 29.77 -10.71 -19.87
N LEU A 449 29.59 -11.09 -21.14
CA LEU A 449 28.45 -11.85 -21.64
C LEU A 449 28.12 -13.12 -20.83
N PRO A 450 29.09 -13.94 -20.37
CA PRO A 450 28.79 -15.09 -19.51
C PRO A 450 28.10 -14.68 -18.20
N SER A 451 28.57 -13.63 -17.53
CA SER A 451 27.96 -13.12 -16.29
C SER A 451 26.54 -12.58 -16.53
N ILE A 452 26.31 -11.88 -17.64
CA ILE A 452 24.96 -11.41 -18.04
C ILE A 452 24.03 -12.59 -18.29
N LYS A 453 24.53 -13.65 -18.94
CA LYS A 453 23.76 -14.88 -19.18
C LYS A 453 23.37 -15.56 -17.88
N ASP A 454 24.31 -15.74 -16.96
CA ASP A 454 24.05 -16.39 -15.68
C ASP A 454 23.03 -15.59 -14.86
N LEU A 455 23.15 -14.26 -14.84
CA LEU A 455 22.15 -13.39 -14.21
C LEU A 455 20.77 -13.58 -14.84
N TYR A 456 20.66 -13.61 -16.17
CA TYR A 456 19.37 -13.82 -16.85
C TYR A 456 18.70 -15.13 -16.46
N LEU A 457 19.45 -16.23 -16.49
CA LEU A 457 18.93 -17.57 -16.21
C LEU A 457 18.52 -17.71 -14.75
N ASN A 458 19.33 -17.21 -13.81
CA ASN A 458 19.02 -17.23 -12.39
C ASN A 458 17.74 -16.44 -12.08
N GLU A 459 17.59 -15.26 -12.68
CA GLU A 459 16.43 -14.40 -12.50
C GLU A 459 15.15 -14.96 -13.14
N GLN A 460 15.28 -15.64 -14.27
CA GLN A 460 14.20 -16.38 -14.92
C GLN A 460 13.70 -17.54 -14.05
N ASP A 461 14.63 -18.27 -13.42
CA ASP A 461 14.31 -19.40 -12.56
C ASP A 461 13.68 -18.96 -11.23
N GLU A 462 14.15 -17.86 -10.64
CA GLU A 462 13.62 -17.35 -9.38
C GLU A 462 12.20 -16.75 -9.54
N PHE A 463 11.94 -16.05 -10.64
CA PHE A 463 10.65 -15.37 -10.84
C PHE A 463 10.19 -15.41 -12.29
N SER A 464 9.38 -16.42 -12.59
CA SER A 464 8.80 -16.69 -13.91
C SER A 464 7.33 -16.24 -14.04
N ARG A 465 6.80 -16.29 -15.26
CA ARG A 465 5.37 -16.08 -15.54
C ARG A 465 4.49 -17.02 -14.70
N ASP A 466 4.85 -18.29 -14.61
CA ASP A 466 4.08 -19.28 -13.87
C ASP A 466 4.07 -18.98 -12.36
N SER A 467 5.22 -18.58 -11.81
CA SER A 467 5.31 -18.12 -10.42
C SER A 467 4.42 -16.90 -10.20
N PHE A 468 4.49 -15.89 -11.07
CA PHE A 468 3.65 -14.69 -10.98
C PHE A 468 2.15 -15.03 -11.00
N LEU A 469 1.69 -15.81 -11.99
CA LEU A 469 0.27 -16.17 -12.13
C LEU A 469 -0.25 -17.06 -11.00
N LYS A 470 0.63 -17.87 -10.39
CA LYS A 470 0.30 -18.69 -9.23
C LYS A 470 0.05 -17.84 -7.98
N GLU A 471 0.84 -16.79 -7.77
CA GLU A 471 0.74 -15.90 -6.61
C GLU A 471 -0.32 -14.80 -6.82
N MET A 472 -0.46 -14.29 -8.05
CA MET A 472 -1.46 -13.29 -8.46
C MET A 472 -2.65 -13.96 -9.16
N LYS A 473 -3.36 -14.84 -8.45
CA LYS A 473 -4.44 -15.68 -9.01
C LYS A 473 -5.59 -14.90 -9.64
N ASP A 474 -5.89 -13.72 -9.11
CA ASP A 474 -7.02 -12.90 -9.56
C ASP A 474 -6.61 -11.83 -10.60
N TYR A 475 -5.35 -11.83 -11.06
CA TYR A 475 -4.85 -10.87 -12.03
C TYR A 475 -5.73 -10.87 -13.29
N SER A 476 -6.20 -9.70 -13.72
CA SER A 476 -7.23 -9.61 -14.76
C SER A 476 -6.67 -9.86 -16.17
N ALA A 477 -5.37 -9.60 -16.37
CA ALA A 477 -4.72 -9.61 -17.68
C ALA A 477 -3.72 -10.76 -17.84
N LYS A 478 -4.06 -11.97 -17.39
CA LYS A 478 -3.16 -13.15 -17.38
C LYS A 478 -2.51 -13.46 -18.73
N GLU A 479 -3.27 -13.28 -19.81
CA GLU A 479 -2.82 -13.50 -21.19
C GLU A 479 -1.79 -12.46 -21.67
N LYS A 480 -1.73 -11.29 -21.02
CA LYS A 480 -0.79 -10.21 -21.34
C LYS A 480 0.51 -10.28 -20.54
N VAL A 481 0.58 -11.15 -19.52
CA VAL A 481 1.80 -11.37 -18.75
C VAL A 481 2.82 -12.04 -19.67
N PRO A 482 3.98 -11.42 -19.91
CA PRO A 482 4.95 -11.96 -20.85
C PRO A 482 5.62 -13.23 -20.33
N GLU A 483 6.22 -13.99 -21.24
CA GLU A 483 7.23 -15.00 -20.94
C GLU A 483 8.61 -14.47 -21.30
N TYR A 484 9.63 -14.94 -20.57
CA TYR A 484 11.02 -14.63 -20.91
C TYR A 484 11.38 -15.21 -22.28
N PRO A 485 11.97 -14.42 -23.19
CA PRO A 485 12.51 -14.95 -24.44
C PRO A 485 13.62 -15.98 -24.19
N SER A 486 13.91 -16.83 -25.17
CA SER A 486 15.12 -17.66 -25.08
C SER A 486 16.37 -16.77 -25.00
N TRP A 487 17.38 -17.19 -24.22
CA TRP A 487 18.63 -16.43 -24.07
C TRP A 487 19.24 -16.02 -25.42
N HIS A 488 19.22 -16.90 -26.42
CA HIS A 488 19.77 -16.60 -27.75
C HIS A 488 19.15 -15.37 -28.41
N LEU A 489 17.84 -15.14 -28.21
CA LEU A 489 17.16 -13.96 -28.74
C LEU A 489 17.53 -12.69 -27.96
N VAL A 490 17.64 -12.81 -26.63
CA VAL A 490 18.11 -11.71 -25.77
C VAL A 490 19.53 -11.32 -26.14
N GLU A 491 20.42 -12.29 -26.30
CA GLU A 491 21.82 -12.12 -26.72
C GLU A 491 21.91 -11.38 -28.07
N LYS A 492 21.08 -11.75 -29.06
CA LYS A 492 21.01 -11.05 -30.35
C LYS A 492 20.61 -9.59 -30.19
N GLN A 493 19.68 -9.26 -29.29
CA GLN A 493 19.29 -7.88 -29.03
C GLN A 493 20.38 -7.12 -28.27
N LEU A 494 21.06 -7.75 -27.31
CA LEU A 494 22.21 -7.16 -26.62
C LEU A 494 23.33 -6.82 -27.62
N ILE A 495 23.68 -7.75 -28.52
CA ILE A 495 24.69 -7.51 -29.56
C ILE A 495 24.33 -6.26 -30.39
N LYS A 496 23.06 -6.09 -30.78
CA LYS A 496 22.63 -4.89 -31.52
C LYS A 496 22.81 -3.60 -30.72
N ILE A 497 22.62 -3.64 -29.40
CA ILE A 497 22.79 -2.47 -28.53
C ILE A 497 24.28 -2.14 -28.39
N PHE A 498 25.12 -3.14 -28.14
CA PHE A 498 26.55 -2.92 -27.88
C PHE A 498 27.36 -2.60 -29.14
N THR A 499 26.88 -2.94 -30.34
CA THR A 499 27.53 -2.58 -31.62
C THR A 499 27.12 -1.20 -32.16
N LEU A 500 26.28 -0.45 -31.45
CA LEU A 500 25.94 0.93 -31.83
C LEU A 500 27.18 1.84 -31.82
N PRO A 501 27.23 2.87 -32.69
CA PRO A 501 28.23 3.92 -32.57
C PRO A 501 28.23 4.56 -31.17
N GLU A 502 29.38 5.02 -30.68
CA GLU A 502 29.51 5.57 -29.31
C GLU A 502 28.52 6.72 -29.04
N ILE A 503 28.26 7.57 -30.04
CA ILE A 503 27.30 8.68 -29.96
C ILE A 503 25.84 8.22 -29.82
N ASP A 504 25.52 7.02 -30.30
CA ASP A 504 24.18 6.42 -30.27
C ASP A 504 24.05 5.35 -29.17
N TYR A 505 25.12 5.10 -28.40
CA TYR A 505 25.14 4.07 -27.35
C TYR A 505 24.72 4.62 -26.00
N VAL A 506 25.36 5.70 -25.52
CA VAL A 506 25.02 6.33 -24.23
C VAL A 506 25.14 7.86 -24.29
N SER A 507 24.04 8.56 -24.01
CA SER A 507 24.01 10.03 -23.99
C SER A 507 22.88 10.57 -23.11
N ASN A 508 22.85 11.88 -22.84
CA ASN A 508 21.60 12.54 -22.44
C ASN A 508 20.71 12.71 -23.68
N ILE A 509 19.41 13.01 -23.53
CA ILE A 509 18.46 13.05 -24.65
C ILE A 509 18.89 14.12 -25.68
N PRO A 510 19.29 13.77 -26.92
CA PRO A 510 19.70 14.77 -27.90
C PRO A 510 18.55 15.67 -28.36
N ILE A 511 18.87 16.90 -28.79
CA ILE A 511 17.92 17.86 -29.35
C ILE A 511 18.10 17.92 -30.87
N GLY A 512 17.00 17.78 -31.61
CA GLY A 512 16.93 17.98 -33.05
C GLY A 512 17.00 19.45 -33.48
N GLU A 513 17.04 19.67 -34.80
CA GLU A 513 17.17 21.00 -35.39
C GLU A 513 15.99 21.95 -35.06
N LEU A 514 14.81 21.41 -34.75
CA LEU A 514 13.60 22.18 -34.41
C LEU A 514 13.39 22.28 -32.89
N GLY A 515 14.35 21.84 -32.07
CA GLY A 515 14.26 21.89 -30.61
C GLY A 515 13.53 20.69 -29.98
N GLU A 516 13.21 19.66 -30.76
CA GLU A 516 12.50 18.45 -30.33
C GLU A 516 13.45 17.40 -29.76
N PRO A 517 13.02 16.60 -28.76
CA PRO A 517 13.83 15.50 -28.23
C PRO A 517 13.96 14.37 -29.26
N ILE A 518 15.19 13.89 -29.48
CA ILE A 518 15.51 12.72 -30.29
C ILE A 518 15.80 11.54 -29.36
N TYR A 519 15.29 10.35 -29.71
CA TYR A 519 15.51 9.13 -28.93
C TYR A 519 16.24 8.09 -29.78
N HIS A 520 17.50 7.81 -29.44
CA HIS A 520 18.32 6.80 -30.14
C HIS A 520 18.09 5.38 -29.60
N ASN A 521 18.64 4.37 -30.27
CA ASN A 521 18.42 2.95 -29.90
C ASN A 521 19.29 2.48 -28.72
N GLY A 522 20.16 3.33 -28.19
CA GLY A 522 21.01 3.06 -27.03
C GLY A 522 20.30 3.36 -25.70
N ILE A 523 21.08 3.87 -24.74
CA ILE A 523 20.67 4.20 -23.38
C ILE A 523 20.73 5.70 -23.16
N HIS A 524 19.62 6.29 -22.70
CA HIS A 524 19.56 7.70 -22.34
C HIS A 524 19.72 7.87 -20.83
N ILE A 525 20.58 8.77 -20.39
CA ILE A 525 20.72 9.10 -18.96
C ILE A 525 20.01 10.42 -18.68
N ALA A 526 19.17 10.43 -17.66
CA ALA A 526 18.43 11.61 -17.23
C ALA A 526 18.71 11.92 -15.76
N ILE A 527 18.99 13.18 -15.45
CA ILE A 527 19.16 13.69 -14.09
C ILE A 527 17.97 14.57 -13.74
N ASP A 528 17.00 13.96 -13.05
CA ASP A 528 15.79 14.67 -12.62
C ASP A 528 16.12 15.43 -11.32
N ASN A 529 15.93 16.76 -11.35
CA ASN A 529 16.49 17.83 -10.47
C ASN A 529 17.67 18.63 -11.05
N SER A 530 18.22 18.28 -12.21
CA SER A 530 19.33 19.07 -12.77
C SER A 530 18.92 20.51 -13.07
N ARG A 531 19.78 21.47 -12.72
CA ARG A 531 19.68 22.88 -13.13
C ARG A 531 20.49 23.19 -14.40
N ALA A 532 21.28 22.22 -14.86
CA ALA A 532 22.11 22.39 -16.04
C ALA A 532 21.24 22.48 -17.29
N VAL A 533 21.63 23.38 -18.18
CA VAL A 533 21.04 23.56 -19.51
C VAL A 533 22.17 23.27 -20.50
N ALA A 534 22.05 22.18 -21.26
CA ALA A 534 22.92 21.92 -22.39
C ALA A 534 22.25 22.48 -23.66
N SER A 535 23.05 23.03 -24.58
CA SER A 535 22.52 23.65 -25.80
C SER A 535 21.99 22.64 -26.82
N ASP A 536 22.47 21.40 -26.75
CA ASP A 536 22.26 20.32 -27.70
C ASP A 536 21.61 19.07 -27.07
N GLN A 537 21.40 19.05 -25.76
CA GLN A 537 20.87 17.91 -25.02
C GLN A 537 19.90 18.32 -23.90
N ILE A 538 18.92 17.45 -23.64
CA ILE A 538 18.00 17.54 -22.51
C ILE A 538 18.49 16.59 -21.42
N ILE A 539 18.89 17.19 -20.30
CA ILE A 539 19.40 16.45 -19.13
C ILE A 539 18.27 15.85 -18.31
N ARG A 540 17.08 16.45 -18.32
CA ARG A 540 15.92 15.98 -17.56
C ARG A 540 15.16 14.90 -18.31
N LEU A 541 14.38 14.11 -17.57
CA LEU A 541 13.55 13.08 -18.18
C LEU A 541 12.44 13.71 -19.02
N VAL A 542 12.41 13.37 -20.30
CA VAL A 542 11.31 13.65 -21.22
C VAL A 542 11.01 12.35 -21.95
N TYR A 543 9.75 11.94 -21.92
CA TYR A 543 9.29 10.76 -22.65
C TYR A 543 8.78 11.15 -24.04
N PRO A 544 8.87 10.26 -25.03
CA PRO A 544 8.26 10.50 -26.34
C PRO A 544 6.74 10.60 -26.21
N GLU A 545 6.13 11.53 -26.95
CA GLU A 545 4.66 11.70 -26.96
C GLU A 545 3.93 10.55 -27.65
N ARG A 546 4.64 9.80 -28.52
CA ARG A 546 4.12 8.67 -29.30
C ARG A 546 5.03 7.47 -29.13
N GLU A 547 4.45 6.28 -29.31
CA GLU A 547 5.22 5.04 -29.33
C GLU A 547 6.29 5.09 -30.43
N GLN A 548 7.47 4.57 -30.11
CA GLN A 548 8.62 4.55 -31.00
C GLN A 548 8.72 3.19 -31.71
N ASP A 549 9.49 3.12 -32.80
CA ASP A 549 9.76 1.86 -33.47
C ASP A 549 10.54 0.86 -32.59
N ILE A 550 11.40 1.39 -31.73
CA ILE A 550 12.14 0.62 -30.73
C ILE A 550 11.90 1.28 -29.39
N ALA A 551 11.62 0.49 -28.34
CA ALA A 551 11.45 1.02 -27.00
C ALA A 551 12.69 1.83 -26.56
N PRO A 552 12.54 3.12 -26.24
CA PRO A 552 13.64 3.93 -25.73
C PRO A 552 13.98 3.52 -24.29
N ALA A 553 15.26 3.45 -23.97
CA ALA A 553 15.76 3.04 -22.66
C ALA A 553 16.29 4.24 -21.88
N PHE A 554 15.91 4.38 -20.61
CA PHE A 554 16.26 5.49 -19.74
C PHE A 554 16.87 5.03 -18.41
N ILE A 555 18.00 5.58 -18.00
CA ILE A 555 18.50 5.51 -16.62
C ILE A 555 18.26 6.87 -15.98
N VAL A 556 17.41 6.90 -14.96
CA VAL A 556 16.98 8.12 -14.29
C VAL A 556 17.65 8.22 -12.93
N VAL A 557 18.55 9.19 -12.78
CA VAL A 557 19.25 9.51 -11.53
C VAL A 557 18.58 10.72 -10.88
N GLY A 558 18.28 10.64 -9.59
CA GLY A 558 17.76 11.83 -8.91
C GLY A 558 17.37 11.67 -7.44
N GLY A 559 16.71 12.71 -6.94
CA GLY A 559 16.44 12.95 -5.53
C GLY A 559 14.99 13.32 -5.23
N ASN A 560 14.76 14.55 -4.79
CA ASN A 560 13.46 14.97 -4.27
C ASN A 560 12.34 15.02 -5.34
N THR A 561 12.61 15.42 -6.59
CA THR A 561 11.58 15.36 -7.65
C THR A 561 11.15 13.93 -7.99
N LEU A 562 12.06 12.96 -7.92
CA LEU A 562 11.72 11.54 -8.12
C LEU A 562 10.93 10.96 -6.93
N SER A 563 11.03 11.58 -5.76
CA SER A 563 10.36 11.12 -4.55
C SER A 563 8.87 11.42 -4.49
N ARG A 564 8.32 12.37 -5.29
CA ARG A 564 6.87 12.70 -5.31
C ARG A 564 6.33 13.02 -6.71
N GLY A 565 5.16 12.47 -7.03
CA GLY A 565 4.35 12.78 -8.22
C GLY A 565 4.88 12.48 -9.64
N LEU A 566 6.13 12.00 -9.83
CA LEU A 566 6.59 11.51 -11.14
C LEU A 566 6.35 10.00 -11.30
N THR A 567 5.60 9.59 -12.32
CA THR A 567 5.45 8.18 -12.71
C THR A 567 6.55 7.83 -13.72
N LEU A 568 7.30 6.75 -13.46
CA LEU A 568 8.31 6.23 -14.38
C LEU A 568 7.70 5.13 -15.24
N GLU A 569 7.65 5.35 -16.55
CA GLU A 569 7.14 4.39 -17.53
C GLU A 569 8.14 3.23 -17.71
N GLY A 570 7.63 2.00 -17.75
CA GLY A 570 8.43 0.79 -17.95
C GLY A 570 9.54 0.58 -16.91
N LEU A 571 9.28 0.89 -15.63
CA LEU A 571 10.28 0.76 -14.56
C LEU A 571 10.62 -0.72 -14.28
N THR A 572 11.74 -1.19 -14.82
CA THR A 572 12.21 -2.59 -14.68
C THR A 572 13.28 -2.74 -13.61
N THR A 573 14.03 -1.68 -13.31
CA THR A 573 15.17 -1.76 -12.39
C THR A 573 15.14 -0.57 -11.44
N THR A 574 15.29 -0.82 -10.15
CA THR A 574 15.45 0.25 -9.15
C THR A 574 16.65 -0.04 -8.26
N TYR A 575 17.59 0.91 -8.16
CA TYR A 575 18.68 0.88 -7.20
C TYR A 575 18.47 1.96 -6.14
N PHE A 576 18.10 1.55 -4.92
CA PHE A 576 17.59 2.46 -3.89
C PHE A 576 18.38 2.33 -2.58
N LEU A 577 19.11 3.39 -2.23
CA LEU A 577 19.93 3.49 -1.01
C LEU A 577 19.57 4.70 -0.14
N ARG A 578 18.50 5.42 -0.49
CA ARG A 578 18.13 6.62 0.25
C ARG A 578 17.48 6.23 1.58
N SER A 579 18.11 6.65 2.66
CA SER A 579 17.53 6.52 4.00
C SER A 579 16.58 7.68 4.30
N THR A 580 15.33 7.38 4.64
CA THR A 580 14.43 8.29 5.35
C THR A 580 13.86 7.56 6.56
N SER A 581 13.73 8.27 7.68
CA SER A 581 13.08 7.75 8.88
C SER A 581 11.59 8.08 8.92
N GLN A 582 11.01 8.72 7.90
CA GLN A 582 9.60 9.10 7.86
C GLN A 582 8.82 8.13 6.98
N ALA A 583 7.78 7.51 7.55
CA ALA A 583 6.91 6.53 6.88
C ALA A 583 6.22 7.10 5.63
N ASP A 584 5.62 8.28 5.76
CA ASP A 584 4.91 8.98 4.68
C ASP A 584 5.78 9.13 3.41
N THR A 585 7.01 9.57 3.64
CA THR A 585 8.00 9.83 2.60
C THR A 585 8.51 8.51 2.02
N LEU A 586 8.76 7.50 2.84
CA LEU A 586 9.30 6.23 2.36
C LEU A 586 8.31 5.48 1.47
N MET A 587 7.02 5.44 1.83
CA MET A 587 5.98 4.82 1.01
C MET A 587 5.85 5.51 -0.35
N GLN A 588 5.85 6.85 -0.39
CA GLN A 588 5.76 7.63 -1.64
C GLN A 588 6.98 7.44 -2.56
N MET A 589 8.11 7.05 -1.98
CA MET A 589 9.35 6.79 -2.70
C MET A 589 9.41 5.42 -3.37
N GLY A 590 8.54 4.48 -2.99
CA GLY A 590 8.44 3.15 -3.60
C GLY A 590 7.89 3.21 -5.03
N ARG A 591 8.69 3.68 -5.98
CA ARG A 591 8.28 3.83 -7.39
C ARG A 591 8.01 2.49 -8.08
N TRP A 592 8.56 1.42 -7.53
CA TRP A 592 8.34 0.05 -7.98
C TRP A 592 6.98 -0.53 -7.59
N PHE A 593 6.17 0.16 -6.77
CA PHE A 593 4.75 -0.15 -6.62
C PHE A 593 3.92 0.32 -7.81
N GLY A 594 2.77 -0.31 -8.06
CA GLY A 594 1.83 0.07 -9.11
C GLY A 594 1.64 -0.98 -10.20
N TYR A 595 1.01 -0.57 -11.30
CA TYR A 595 0.66 -1.45 -12.42
C TYR A 595 1.88 -1.70 -13.34
N ARG A 596 2.05 -2.95 -13.78
CA ARG A 596 3.19 -3.41 -14.62
C ARG A 596 2.77 -4.13 -15.89
N LYS A 597 1.62 -3.73 -16.44
CA LYS A 597 0.97 -4.40 -17.58
C LYS A 597 1.93 -4.57 -18.76
N GLY A 598 2.17 -5.82 -19.15
CA GLY A 598 3.01 -6.21 -20.29
C GLY A 598 4.51 -6.32 -19.99
N TYR A 599 4.92 -6.19 -18.73
CA TYR A 599 6.31 -6.38 -18.30
C TYR A 599 6.43 -6.87 -16.84
N GLU A 600 5.40 -7.54 -16.32
CA GLU A 600 5.20 -7.88 -14.90
C GLU A 600 6.36 -8.67 -14.29
N ILE A 601 7.04 -9.50 -15.08
CA ILE A 601 8.12 -10.38 -14.62
C ILE A 601 9.48 -9.68 -14.53
N PHE A 602 9.65 -8.50 -15.15
CA PHE A 602 10.93 -7.80 -15.26
C PHE A 602 11.35 -6.92 -14.07
N PRO A 603 10.44 -6.26 -13.32
CA PRO A 603 10.82 -5.40 -12.19
C PRO A 603 11.76 -6.08 -11.19
N ARG A 604 12.85 -5.40 -10.82
CA ARG A 604 13.77 -5.77 -9.73
C ARG A 604 14.19 -4.54 -8.94
N VAL A 605 14.34 -4.71 -7.62
CA VAL A 605 14.60 -3.61 -6.67
C VAL A 605 15.78 -3.94 -5.77
N TRP A 606 16.89 -3.24 -5.92
CA TRP A 606 18.05 -3.34 -5.05
C TRP A 606 17.88 -2.41 -3.85
N LEU A 607 17.86 -3.01 -2.65
CA LEU A 607 17.62 -2.33 -1.37
C LEU A 607 18.67 -2.73 -0.33
N ASP A 608 19.11 -1.77 0.47
CA ASP A 608 19.85 -2.09 1.69
C ASP A 608 18.93 -2.72 2.77
N HIS A 609 19.54 -3.40 3.73
CA HIS A 609 18.82 -4.11 4.80
C HIS A 609 17.87 -3.20 5.58
N GLN A 610 18.29 -1.99 5.95
CA GLN A 610 17.46 -1.08 6.72
C GLN A 610 16.27 -0.60 5.90
N SER A 611 16.47 -0.31 4.61
CA SER A 611 15.38 0.07 3.72
C SER A 611 14.36 -1.07 3.58
N CYS A 612 14.80 -2.32 3.50
CA CYS A 612 13.94 -3.49 3.46
C CYS A 612 13.08 -3.64 4.72
N ASP A 613 13.71 -3.65 5.90
CA ASP A 613 13.01 -3.74 7.19
C ASP A 613 11.95 -2.66 7.33
N ARG A 614 12.29 -1.46 6.84
CA ARG A 614 11.37 -0.33 6.86
C ARG A 614 10.15 -0.54 5.96
N PHE A 615 10.31 -1.06 4.75
CA PHE A 615 9.17 -1.35 3.87
C PHE A 615 8.29 -2.46 4.42
N ILE A 616 8.87 -3.51 5.01
CA ILE A 616 8.12 -4.59 5.68
C ILE A 616 7.28 -4.00 6.82
N PHE A 617 7.91 -3.19 7.68
CA PHE A 617 7.23 -2.53 8.80
C PHE A 617 6.11 -1.60 8.33
N LEU A 618 6.33 -0.83 7.26
CA LEU A 618 5.30 0.04 6.70
C LEU A 618 4.14 -0.71 6.08
N SER A 619 4.42 -1.82 5.40
CA SER A 619 3.38 -2.71 4.87
C SER A 619 2.49 -3.24 6.00
N GLN A 620 3.10 -3.66 7.12
CA GLN A 620 2.38 -4.09 8.32
C GLN A 620 1.52 -2.97 8.90
N MET A 621 2.09 -1.77 9.09
CA MET A 621 1.35 -0.64 9.64
C MET A 621 0.16 -0.20 8.78
N ASP A 622 0.33 -0.18 7.46
CA ASP A 622 -0.73 0.21 6.53
C ASP A 622 -1.88 -0.79 6.53
N GLU A 623 -1.57 -2.09 6.59
CA GLU A 623 -2.60 -3.13 6.70
C GLU A 623 -3.37 -3.04 8.03
N GLU A 624 -2.66 -2.88 9.15
CA GLU A 624 -3.29 -2.75 10.47
C GLU A 624 -4.20 -1.52 10.55
N LEU A 625 -3.79 -0.39 9.97
CA LEU A 625 -4.61 0.82 9.94
C LEU A 625 -5.90 0.60 9.14
N LYS A 626 -5.82 -0.09 8.00
CA LYS A 626 -7.00 -0.41 7.17
C LYS A 626 -7.93 -1.37 7.88
N GLU A 627 -7.40 -2.40 8.55
CA GLU A 627 -8.19 -3.31 9.38
C GLU A 627 -8.90 -2.57 10.52
N GLU A 628 -8.22 -1.64 11.19
CA GLU A 628 -8.83 -0.82 12.26
C GLU A 628 -9.97 0.05 11.71
N ILE A 629 -9.75 0.79 10.61
CA ILE A 629 -10.78 1.61 9.97
C ILE A 629 -11.99 0.75 9.56
N LYS A 630 -11.74 -0.47 9.05
CA LYS A 630 -12.79 -1.43 8.72
C LYS A 630 -13.60 -1.86 9.93
N ASP A 631 -12.94 -2.17 11.04
CA ASP A 631 -13.59 -2.59 12.28
C ASP A 631 -14.48 -1.47 12.86
N PHE A 632 -14.04 -0.22 12.81
CA PHE A 632 -14.85 0.92 13.24
C PHE A 632 -16.07 1.11 12.32
N ALA A 633 -15.88 0.94 11.00
CA ALA A 633 -16.96 1.07 10.02
C ALA A 633 -18.04 -0.02 10.22
N GLU A 634 -17.62 -1.26 10.48
CA GLU A 634 -18.53 -2.37 10.80
C GLU A 634 -19.34 -2.14 12.10
N ARG A 635 -18.83 -1.31 13.02
CA ARG A 635 -19.51 -0.93 14.27
C ARG A 635 -20.39 0.32 14.14
N GLY A 636 -20.46 0.93 12.96
CA GLY A 636 -21.21 2.17 12.72
C GLY A 636 -20.66 3.39 13.47
N GLN A 637 -19.35 3.42 13.75
CA GLN A 637 -18.71 4.54 14.43
C GLN A 637 -18.31 5.64 13.43
N THR A 638 -18.28 6.88 13.89
CA THR A 638 -17.97 8.05 13.05
C THR A 638 -16.48 8.41 13.12
N PRO A 639 -15.94 9.20 12.16
CA PRO A 639 -14.57 9.73 12.27
C PRO A 639 -14.34 10.61 13.51
N SER A 640 -15.41 11.13 14.11
CA SER A 640 -15.37 11.90 15.35
C SER A 640 -15.29 11.01 16.59
N ASP A 641 -15.75 9.75 16.52
CA ASP A 641 -15.52 8.72 17.55
C ASP A 641 -14.17 8.02 17.35
N TYR A 642 -13.68 8.05 16.11
CA TYR A 642 -12.38 7.54 15.74
C TYR A 642 -11.28 8.50 16.20
N ALA A 643 -10.65 8.18 17.32
CA ALA A 643 -9.34 8.72 17.66
C ALA A 643 -8.30 7.73 17.09
N PRO A 644 -7.68 8.01 15.92
CA PRO A 644 -6.82 7.04 15.26
C PRO A 644 -5.69 6.68 16.18
N ALA A 645 -5.64 5.40 16.54
CA ALA A 645 -4.70 4.87 17.49
C ALA A 645 -3.55 4.21 16.74
N VAL A 646 -2.66 5.02 16.19
CA VAL A 646 -1.52 4.44 15.45
C VAL A 646 -0.60 3.80 16.47
N LYS A 647 -0.44 2.46 16.40
CA LYS A 647 0.50 1.73 17.24
C LYS A 647 1.88 2.35 17.14
N TYR A 648 2.43 2.69 18.30
CA TYR A 648 3.79 3.18 18.40
C TYR A 648 4.73 1.98 18.36
N SER A 649 5.65 1.91 17.39
CA SER A 649 6.70 0.90 17.45
C SER A 649 7.66 1.24 18.59
N PRO A 650 7.99 0.28 19.47
CA PRO A 650 9.00 0.51 20.49
C PRO A 650 10.37 0.89 19.91
N ASP A 651 10.66 0.50 18.67
CA ASP A 651 11.87 0.89 17.94
C ASP A 651 11.73 2.27 17.25
N ARG A 652 11.85 3.34 18.04
CA ARG A 652 11.98 4.72 17.53
C ARG A 652 13.15 4.92 16.56
N GLU A 653 14.11 4.00 16.53
CA GLU A 653 15.27 4.05 15.63
C GLU A 653 14.94 3.64 14.19
N LEU A 654 13.90 2.82 13.97
CA LEU A 654 13.58 2.30 12.64
C LEU A 654 12.75 3.26 11.78
N ILE A 655 11.56 3.68 12.22
CA ILE A 655 10.68 4.62 11.48
C ILE A 655 9.82 5.47 12.42
N LYS A 656 9.70 6.75 12.09
CA LYS A 656 8.68 7.69 12.58
C LYS A 656 7.47 7.69 11.64
N VAL A 657 6.26 7.57 12.21
CA VAL A 657 4.98 7.55 11.48
C VAL A 657 4.79 8.79 10.62
N THR A 658 5.11 9.98 11.13
CA THR A 658 5.28 11.20 10.34
C THR A 658 6.15 12.19 11.13
N ALA A 659 6.39 13.39 10.60
CA ALA A 659 7.20 14.40 11.28
C ALA A 659 6.56 14.84 12.61
N ASN A 660 7.36 15.12 13.65
CA ASN A 660 6.85 15.52 14.97
C ASN A 660 5.94 16.76 14.90
N ASN A 661 6.27 17.71 14.05
CA ASN A 661 5.46 18.91 13.82
C ASN A 661 4.15 18.64 13.05
N LYS A 662 3.96 17.45 12.48
CA LYS A 662 2.70 17.02 11.84
C LYS A 662 1.78 16.21 12.76
N MET A 663 2.22 15.87 13.98
CA MET A 663 1.44 15.08 14.96
C MET A 663 1.25 15.90 16.24
N GLN A 664 0.53 17.01 16.15
CA GLN A 664 0.47 17.98 17.25
C GLN A 664 -0.68 17.71 18.22
N SER A 665 -1.79 17.17 17.71
CA SER A 665 -2.86 16.59 18.52
C SER A 665 -2.50 15.22 19.12
N ALA A 666 -1.34 14.64 18.73
CA ALA A 666 -0.86 13.36 19.24
C ALA A 666 -0.27 13.50 20.65
N ARG A 667 -0.82 12.74 21.60
CA ARG A 667 -0.16 12.57 22.91
C ARG A 667 0.87 11.44 22.84
N PRO A 668 2.16 11.67 23.18
CA PRO A 668 3.05 10.57 23.51
C PRO A 668 2.55 9.99 24.84
N ILE A 669 1.96 8.81 24.79
CA ILE A 669 1.60 8.08 26.00
C ILE A 669 2.62 6.94 26.13
N GLU A 670 3.05 6.66 27.37
CA GLU A 670 4.02 5.60 27.70
C GLU A 670 3.70 4.28 26.98
N PHE A 671 4.74 3.50 26.61
CA PHE A 671 4.66 2.30 25.78
C PHE A 671 3.47 1.40 26.15
N ASP A 672 2.68 0.98 25.14
CA ASP A 672 1.52 0.10 25.30
C ASP A 672 1.70 -1.16 24.45
N PHE A 673 1.57 -2.32 25.07
CA PHE A 673 1.69 -3.62 24.41
C PHE A 673 0.32 -4.31 24.24
N ALA A 674 -0.80 -3.62 24.44
CA ALA A 674 -2.13 -4.16 24.16
C ALA A 674 -2.26 -4.62 22.70
N GLY A 675 -2.68 -5.87 22.50
CA GLY A 675 -2.76 -6.49 21.18
C GLY A 675 -1.42 -6.86 20.54
N PHE A 676 -0.30 -6.83 21.28
CA PHE A 676 1.01 -7.32 20.85
C PHE A 676 0.95 -8.79 20.46
N ASN A 677 1.56 -9.17 19.33
CA ASN A 677 1.58 -10.56 18.87
C ASN A 677 2.89 -10.90 18.13
N SER A 678 4.01 -10.96 18.86
CA SER A 678 5.33 -11.16 18.26
C SER A 678 5.87 -12.57 18.43
N GLN A 679 6.72 -13.02 17.50
CA GLN A 679 7.44 -14.31 17.58
C GLN A 679 8.94 -14.10 17.37
N THR A 680 9.78 -14.96 17.97
CA THR A 680 11.23 -14.96 17.71
C THR A 680 11.53 -15.59 16.35
N THR A 681 12.15 -14.83 15.46
CA THR A 681 12.47 -15.26 14.09
C THR A 681 13.97 -15.26 13.78
N TYR A 682 14.79 -14.64 14.64
CA TYR A 682 16.24 -14.57 14.51
C TYR A 682 16.91 -15.15 15.74
N PHE A 683 17.95 -15.96 15.52
CA PHE A 683 18.69 -16.64 16.56
C PHE A 683 20.19 -16.55 16.31
N GLU A 684 20.96 -16.35 17.37
CA GLU A 684 22.41 -16.40 17.34
C GLU A 684 22.88 -17.85 17.51
N ASN A 685 23.80 -18.30 16.67
CA ASN A 685 24.37 -19.65 16.71
C ASN A 685 25.51 -19.72 17.76
N SER A 686 25.21 -19.26 18.97
CA SER A 686 26.08 -19.31 20.14
C SER A 686 25.64 -20.45 21.05
N GLU A 687 26.52 -21.42 21.27
CA GLU A 687 26.24 -22.58 22.12
C GLU A 687 25.83 -22.17 23.54
N GLU A 688 26.48 -21.14 24.09
CA GLU A 688 26.20 -20.58 25.41
C GLU A 688 24.74 -20.09 25.52
N ILE A 689 24.31 -19.24 24.58
CA ILE A 689 22.95 -18.67 24.54
C ILE A 689 21.90 -19.76 24.31
N LEU A 690 22.18 -20.70 23.41
CA LEU A 690 21.25 -21.77 23.05
C LEU A 690 21.02 -22.73 24.22
N VAL A 691 22.09 -23.16 24.90
CA VAL A 691 22.01 -24.03 26.09
C VAL A 691 21.32 -23.30 27.23
N HIS A 692 21.69 -22.04 27.49
CA HIS A 692 21.05 -21.20 28.51
C HIS A 692 19.53 -21.13 28.32
N ASN A 693 19.07 -20.78 27.11
CA ASN A 693 17.63 -20.71 26.80
C ASN A 693 16.92 -22.08 26.93
N LEU A 694 17.58 -23.18 26.56
CA LEU A 694 17.04 -24.54 26.73
C LEU A 694 16.84 -24.90 28.21
N GLU A 695 17.81 -24.57 29.06
CA GLU A 695 17.79 -24.84 30.49
C GLU A 695 16.76 -23.97 31.21
N GLU A 696 16.75 -22.66 30.96
CA GLU A 696 15.77 -21.75 31.56
C GLU A 696 14.33 -22.12 31.18
N THR A 697 14.11 -22.52 29.92
CA THR A 697 12.79 -22.99 29.47
C THR A 697 12.39 -24.29 30.15
N LYS A 698 13.33 -25.25 30.30
CA LYS A 698 13.08 -26.51 31.00
C LYS A 698 12.72 -26.28 32.46
N ASN A 699 13.46 -25.40 33.13
CA ASN A 699 13.23 -25.06 34.53
C ASN A 699 11.88 -24.36 34.71
N PHE A 700 11.55 -23.40 33.84
CA PHE A 700 10.28 -22.71 33.85
C PHE A 700 9.10 -23.67 33.68
N LEU A 701 9.09 -24.50 32.63
CA LEU A 701 7.97 -25.42 32.37
C LEU A 701 7.78 -26.47 33.47
N ASN A 702 8.87 -26.96 34.08
CA ASN A 702 8.78 -27.89 35.22
C ASN A 702 8.41 -27.21 36.55
N SER A 703 8.51 -25.88 36.64
CA SER A 703 8.04 -25.12 37.81
C SER A 703 6.53 -24.89 37.83
N LEU A 704 5.88 -25.01 36.67
CA LEU A 704 4.41 -24.92 36.54
C LEU A 704 3.72 -26.20 37.03
N ASP A 705 2.40 -26.13 37.23
CA ASP A 705 1.57 -27.30 37.53
C ASP A 705 1.55 -28.34 36.38
N SER A 706 0.89 -29.49 36.56
CA SER A 706 0.81 -30.50 35.51
C SER A 706 0.05 -29.98 34.26
N PRO A 707 0.61 -30.15 33.06
CA PRO A 707 -0.01 -29.66 31.82
C PRO A 707 -1.26 -30.46 31.46
N LYS A 708 -2.22 -29.78 30.81
CA LYS A 708 -3.26 -30.44 30.03
C LYS A 708 -2.72 -30.79 28.65
N LEU A 709 -2.76 -32.08 28.29
CA LEU A 709 -2.36 -32.53 26.96
C LEU A 709 -3.50 -32.42 25.96
N ASN A 710 -3.19 -31.89 24.77
CA ASN A 710 -4.10 -31.91 23.63
C ASN A 710 -3.30 -32.16 22.35
N SER A 711 -3.27 -33.41 21.90
CA SER A 711 -2.52 -33.84 20.71
C SER A 711 -1.05 -33.40 20.78
N LYS A 712 -0.67 -32.36 20.03
CA LYS A 712 0.69 -31.81 19.98
C LYS A 712 0.97 -30.70 21.00
N TYR A 713 0.00 -30.32 21.83
CA TYR A 713 0.10 -29.21 22.77
C TYR A 713 0.20 -29.71 24.22
N MET A 714 1.08 -29.10 25.00
CA MET A 714 1.08 -29.14 26.47
C MET A 714 0.63 -27.77 26.95
N ILE A 715 -0.51 -27.70 27.66
CA ILE A 715 -1.21 -26.44 27.95
C ILE A 715 -1.26 -26.22 29.46
N TRP A 716 -0.77 -25.08 29.91
CA TRP A 716 -0.92 -24.56 31.26
C TRP A 716 -1.81 -23.32 31.22
N ARG A 717 -2.84 -23.29 32.06
CA ARG A 717 -3.76 -22.15 32.17
C ARG A 717 -3.59 -21.49 33.53
N ASP A 718 -4.04 -20.24 33.61
CA ASP A 718 -4.07 -19.46 34.84
C ASP A 718 -2.67 -19.28 35.48
N VAL A 719 -1.62 -19.29 34.64
CA VAL A 719 -0.24 -19.10 35.08
C VAL A 719 -0.06 -17.65 35.51
N GLU A 720 0.45 -17.44 36.73
CA GLU A 720 0.72 -16.11 37.27
C GLU A 720 1.76 -15.38 36.44
N ILE A 721 1.53 -14.09 36.18
CA ILE A 721 2.43 -13.24 35.39
C ILE A 721 3.85 -13.18 35.97
N ASP A 722 4.00 -13.29 37.29
CA ASP A 722 5.32 -13.27 37.94
C ASP A 722 6.20 -14.42 37.45
N LEU A 723 5.63 -15.62 37.29
CA LEU A 723 6.35 -16.79 36.79
C LEU A 723 6.74 -16.62 35.31
N VAL A 724 5.82 -16.07 34.50
CA VAL A 724 6.08 -15.79 33.09
C VAL A 724 7.16 -14.72 32.94
N LYS A 725 7.08 -13.65 33.74
CA LYS A 725 8.04 -12.56 33.78
C LYS A 725 9.43 -13.05 34.15
N ASP A 726 9.57 -13.85 35.20
CA ASP A 726 10.85 -14.39 35.63
C ASP A 726 11.53 -15.21 34.52
N PHE A 727 10.74 -15.96 33.74
CA PHE A 727 11.24 -16.63 32.55
C PHE A 727 11.65 -15.65 31.44
N LEU A 728 10.78 -14.70 31.08
CA LEU A 728 11.05 -13.74 30.01
C LEU A 728 12.24 -12.81 30.32
N GLN A 729 12.53 -12.52 31.59
CA GLN A 729 13.70 -11.75 32.02
C GLN A 729 15.02 -12.50 31.81
N LYS A 730 15.00 -13.83 31.92
CA LYS A 730 16.19 -14.68 31.75
C LYS A 730 16.37 -15.18 30.33
N TYR A 731 15.30 -15.20 29.55
CA TYR A 731 15.33 -15.63 28.15
C TYR A 731 16.09 -14.63 27.28
N GLU A 732 17.17 -15.10 26.64
CA GLU A 732 18.04 -14.28 25.82
C GLU A 732 17.55 -14.22 24.37
N VAL A 733 17.28 -13.00 23.91
CA VAL A 733 16.90 -12.71 22.51
C VAL A 733 18.05 -12.05 21.77
N TYR A 734 18.13 -12.30 20.46
CA TYR A 734 19.09 -11.61 19.61
C TYR A 734 18.85 -10.07 19.67
N PRO A 735 19.83 -9.25 20.07
CA PRO A 735 19.61 -7.82 20.37
C PRO A 735 19.11 -6.97 19.20
N ASN A 736 19.41 -7.37 17.95
CA ASN A 736 18.95 -6.67 16.75
C ASN A 736 17.68 -7.31 16.13
N ALA A 737 16.96 -8.15 16.88
CA ALA A 737 15.66 -8.67 16.46
C ALA A 737 14.59 -7.57 16.63
N THR A 738 14.18 -6.98 15.50
CA THR A 738 13.33 -5.79 15.31
C THR A 738 12.00 -5.70 16.08
N LYS A 739 11.54 -6.77 16.74
CA LYS A 739 10.33 -6.73 17.60
C LYS A 739 10.59 -7.29 19.00
N MET A 740 11.38 -8.36 19.11
CA MET A 740 11.71 -8.98 20.39
C MET A 740 12.76 -8.21 21.20
N ALA A 741 13.48 -7.26 20.59
CA ALA A 741 14.30 -6.29 21.32
C ALA A 741 13.50 -5.45 22.33
N SER A 742 12.17 -5.34 22.15
CA SER A 742 11.27 -4.64 23.07
C SER A 742 10.83 -5.45 24.29
N LEU A 743 11.30 -6.69 24.44
CA LEU A 743 10.93 -7.59 25.55
C LEU A 743 11.14 -6.97 26.94
N PRO A 744 12.24 -6.23 27.24
CA PRO A 744 12.39 -5.57 28.54
C PRO A 744 11.29 -4.54 28.81
N ALA A 745 10.90 -3.75 27.81
CA ALA A 745 9.82 -2.77 27.92
C ALA A 745 8.44 -3.46 28.04
N LEU A 746 8.25 -4.60 27.38
CA LEU A 746 7.02 -5.41 27.52
C LEU A 746 6.88 -5.91 28.96
N ILE A 747 7.97 -6.38 29.57
CA ILE A 747 7.98 -6.88 30.94
C ILE A 747 7.63 -5.75 31.94
N GLU A 748 8.20 -4.56 31.76
CA GLU A 748 7.88 -3.39 32.59
C GLU A 748 6.42 -2.94 32.44
N TRP A 749 5.91 -2.93 31.20
CA TRP A 749 4.50 -2.64 30.93
C TRP A 749 3.58 -3.69 31.56
N ALA A 750 3.95 -4.97 31.46
CA ALA A 750 3.15 -6.07 31.98
C ALA A 750 3.01 -5.99 33.51
N GLU A 751 4.08 -5.59 34.20
CA GLU A 751 4.07 -5.31 35.64
C GLU A 751 3.07 -4.21 36.01
N THR A 752 3.12 -3.09 35.27
CA THR A 752 2.25 -1.94 35.51
C THR A 752 0.76 -2.25 35.26
N ASN A 753 0.48 -3.26 34.43
CA ASN A 753 -0.87 -3.67 34.03
C ASN A 753 -1.29 -5.03 34.64
N LYS A 754 -0.55 -5.55 35.62
CA LYS A 754 -0.74 -6.88 36.21
C LYS A 754 -2.20 -7.22 36.51
N VAL A 755 -2.97 -6.29 37.08
CA VAL A 755 -4.40 -6.49 37.40
C VAL A 755 -5.24 -6.95 36.20
N ALA A 756 -4.91 -6.52 34.98
CA ALA A 756 -5.65 -6.84 33.76
C ALA A 756 -5.14 -8.09 33.03
N ILE A 757 -3.89 -8.51 33.28
CA ILE A 757 -3.21 -9.57 32.51
C ILE A 757 -2.49 -10.59 33.41
N ASP A 758 -2.97 -10.76 34.65
CA ASP A 758 -2.33 -11.57 35.69
C ASP A 758 -2.23 -13.05 35.32
N LYS A 759 -3.22 -13.54 34.55
CA LYS A 759 -3.41 -14.96 34.23
C LYS A 759 -3.09 -15.25 32.78
N TRP A 760 -2.05 -16.04 32.55
CA TRP A 760 -1.54 -16.40 31.22
C TRP A 760 -1.88 -17.84 30.84
N SER A 761 -2.13 -18.05 29.55
CA SER A 761 -2.06 -19.36 28.89
C SER A 761 -0.62 -19.61 28.42
N VAL A 762 0.07 -20.58 29.00
CA VAL A 762 1.39 -21.03 28.52
C VAL A 762 1.21 -22.33 27.76
N VAL A 763 1.78 -22.43 26.55
CA VAL A 763 1.63 -23.62 25.71
C VAL A 763 2.97 -24.03 25.11
N PHE A 764 3.35 -25.29 25.32
CA PHE A 764 4.45 -25.90 24.59
C PHE A 764 3.92 -26.63 23.34
N VAL A 765 4.52 -26.35 22.19
CA VAL A 765 4.10 -26.93 20.90
C VAL A 765 5.11 -27.97 20.42
N SER A 766 4.70 -29.24 20.43
CA SER A 766 5.48 -30.40 19.97
C SER A 766 5.28 -30.68 18.48
N LYS A 767 6.26 -31.37 17.88
CA LYS A 767 6.08 -32.04 16.59
C LYS A 767 5.35 -33.37 16.79
N GLY A 768 4.08 -33.41 16.39
CA GLY A 768 3.25 -34.60 16.57
C GLY A 768 2.73 -34.75 18.01
N VAL A 769 2.10 -35.88 18.30
CA VAL A 769 1.43 -36.13 19.59
C VAL A 769 2.46 -36.21 20.71
N VAL A 770 2.16 -35.60 21.87
CA VAL A 770 2.99 -35.68 23.07
C VAL A 770 2.78 -37.05 23.74
N GLU A 771 3.84 -37.85 23.82
CA GLU A 771 3.80 -39.19 24.42
C GLU A 771 4.50 -39.22 25.80
N GLU A 772 4.07 -40.12 26.67
CA GLU A 772 4.72 -40.38 27.96
C GLU A 772 6.13 -40.95 27.78
N THR A 773 7.04 -40.49 28.64
CA THR A 773 8.42 -40.96 28.66
C THR A 773 8.51 -42.44 29.01
N LYS A 774 9.05 -43.26 28.11
CA LYS A 774 9.44 -44.64 28.46
C LYS A 774 10.71 -44.59 29.33
N ILE A 775 10.61 -45.11 30.56
CA ILE A 775 11.62 -45.03 31.64
C ILE A 775 12.99 -45.69 31.28
N GLN A 776 13.16 -46.31 30.11
CA GLN A 776 14.35 -47.09 29.77
C GLN A 776 15.53 -46.31 29.15
N ASP A 777 15.38 -45.05 28.75
CA ASP A 777 16.44 -44.27 28.08
C ASP A 777 17.04 -43.14 28.96
N THR A 778 17.38 -43.46 30.21
CA THR A 778 17.88 -42.48 31.20
C THR A 778 19.39 -42.19 31.14
N ASN A 779 20.12 -42.74 30.16
CA ASN A 779 21.58 -42.65 30.09
C ASN A 779 22.14 -41.65 29.05
N GLU A 780 21.32 -40.85 28.38
CA GLU A 780 21.81 -39.79 27.49
C GLU A 780 21.64 -38.41 28.12
N SER A 781 22.74 -37.66 28.24
CA SER A 781 22.82 -36.30 28.81
C SER A 781 22.00 -35.24 28.06
N ASN A 782 21.27 -35.60 27.01
CA ASN A 782 20.46 -34.70 26.17
C ASN A 782 18.93 -34.87 26.36
N TYR A 783 18.50 -35.50 27.47
CA TYR A 783 17.09 -35.78 27.72
C TYR A 783 16.29 -34.54 28.18
N TRP A 784 15.33 -34.09 27.36
CA TRP A 784 14.48 -32.93 27.64
C TRP A 784 13.11 -33.34 28.21
N ASN A 785 13.09 -33.64 29.51
CA ASN A 785 11.90 -34.07 30.26
C ASN A 785 11.12 -32.86 30.82
N ILE A 786 9.83 -32.79 30.49
CA ILE A 786 8.87 -31.83 31.03
C ILE A 786 7.70 -32.61 31.65
N HIS A 787 7.56 -32.58 32.97
CA HIS A 787 6.47 -33.27 33.70
C HIS A 787 6.30 -34.77 33.36
N GLY A 788 7.39 -35.48 33.05
CA GLY A 788 7.35 -36.90 32.66
C GLY A 788 7.06 -37.14 31.18
N TYR A 789 6.99 -36.09 30.36
CA TYR A 789 6.83 -36.15 28.91
C TYR A 789 8.11 -35.71 28.18
N SER A 790 8.31 -36.22 26.96
CA SER A 790 9.43 -35.85 26.09
C SER A 790 8.90 -35.25 24.78
N PRO A 791 8.50 -33.98 24.79
CA PRO A 791 7.96 -33.36 23.58
C PRO A 791 9.04 -33.22 22.49
N SER A 792 8.62 -33.47 21.24
CA SER A 792 9.51 -33.51 20.08
C SER A 792 9.78 -32.14 19.49
N SER A 793 11.01 -31.93 19.00
CA SER A 793 11.42 -30.70 18.33
C SER A 793 10.67 -30.49 17.00
N ILE A 794 10.23 -29.25 16.75
CA ILE A 794 9.69 -28.83 15.45
C ILE A 794 10.81 -28.61 14.42
N THR A 795 10.44 -28.64 13.14
CA THR A 795 11.40 -28.47 12.04
C THR A 795 11.31 -27.06 11.46
N ARG A 796 12.42 -26.31 11.40
CA ARG A 796 12.52 -25.01 10.74
C ARG A 796 13.85 -24.88 9.99
N SER A 797 13.82 -24.34 8.78
CA SER A 797 15.03 -24.05 8.02
C SER A 797 15.40 -22.57 8.14
N LYS A 798 16.69 -22.26 8.08
CA LYS A 798 17.13 -20.86 8.04
C LYS A 798 16.97 -20.31 6.64
N LEU A 799 16.61 -19.04 6.55
CA LEU A 799 16.83 -18.22 5.36
C LEU A 799 18.34 -18.21 5.08
N VAL A 800 18.74 -18.24 3.81
CA VAL A 800 20.16 -18.15 3.44
C VAL A 800 20.70 -16.82 3.95
N ASP A 801 21.44 -16.84 5.07
CA ASP A 801 21.90 -15.62 5.72
C ASP A 801 23.25 -15.13 5.18
N LEU A 802 23.31 -13.81 5.03
CA LEU A 802 24.38 -12.97 4.49
C LEU A 802 25.18 -12.28 5.62
N ARG A 803 25.28 -12.92 6.79
CA ARG A 803 26.05 -12.43 7.96
C ARG A 803 26.89 -13.58 8.54
N ASN A 804 28.07 -13.85 7.98
CA ASN A 804 29.17 -14.71 8.50
C ASN A 804 28.82 -16.06 9.20
N GLY A 805 27.59 -16.56 9.19
CA GLY A 805 27.16 -17.80 9.85
C GLY A 805 26.84 -17.69 11.35
N GLU A 806 26.97 -16.51 11.97
CA GLU A 806 26.79 -16.33 13.43
C GLU A 806 25.34 -16.09 13.85
N VAL A 807 24.50 -15.58 12.94
CA VAL A 807 23.07 -15.34 13.18
C VAL A 807 22.29 -15.99 12.06
N ALA A 808 21.10 -16.52 12.36
CA ALA A 808 20.20 -17.07 11.35
C ALA A 808 18.75 -16.65 11.59
N GLY A 809 18.10 -16.18 10.52
CA GLY A 809 16.66 -15.96 10.48
C GLY A 809 15.90 -17.21 10.00
N ILE A 810 14.86 -17.65 10.69
CA ILE A 810 14.00 -18.77 10.27
C ILE A 810 12.75 -18.31 9.50
N GLY A 811 12.49 -17.00 9.43
CA GLY A 811 11.29 -16.42 8.82
C GLY A 811 10.06 -16.56 9.73
N VAL A 812 9.54 -17.77 9.89
CA VAL A 812 8.28 -18.04 10.63
C VAL A 812 8.52 -19.08 11.73
N LEU A 813 8.11 -18.79 12.96
CA LEU A 813 8.19 -19.76 14.06
C LEU A 813 6.91 -20.58 14.21
N ARG A 814 5.72 -19.95 14.18
CA ARG A 814 4.44 -20.61 14.50
C ARG A 814 3.55 -20.89 13.30
N SER A 815 2.62 -21.83 13.45
CA SER A 815 1.45 -21.91 12.58
C SER A 815 0.31 -21.05 13.16
N PRO A 816 -0.52 -20.38 12.35
CA PRO A 816 -1.63 -19.55 12.83
C PRO A 816 -2.59 -20.30 13.77
N SER A 817 -2.84 -21.59 13.50
CA SER A 817 -3.66 -22.46 14.33
C SER A 817 -3.14 -22.66 15.75
N ASP A 818 -1.84 -22.45 15.99
CA ASP A 818 -1.25 -22.62 17.32
C ASP A 818 -1.76 -21.55 18.31
N LEU A 819 -2.24 -20.40 17.83
CA LEU A 819 -2.80 -19.32 18.67
C LEU A 819 -4.19 -19.66 19.26
N LEU A 820 -4.81 -20.74 18.79
CA LEU A 820 -6.08 -21.27 19.29
C LEU A 820 -5.86 -22.49 20.21
N SER A 821 -4.61 -22.82 20.53
CA SER A 821 -4.24 -24.02 21.29
C SER A 821 -4.79 -24.07 22.72
N ASP A 822 -5.15 -22.93 23.31
CA ASP A 822 -5.74 -22.82 24.64
C ASP A 822 -7.28 -22.96 24.65
N ILE A 823 -7.92 -23.15 23.48
CA ILE A 823 -9.35 -23.42 23.38
C ILE A 823 -9.61 -24.93 23.43
N ASP A 824 -10.46 -25.35 24.37
CA ASP A 824 -10.71 -26.78 24.68
C ASP A 824 -11.75 -27.47 23.77
N LYS A 825 -12.46 -26.72 22.92
CA LYS A 825 -13.53 -27.28 22.06
C LYS A 825 -13.02 -27.63 20.67
N ASP A 826 -13.60 -28.69 20.09
CA ASP A 826 -13.35 -29.02 18.68
C ASP A 826 -13.91 -27.92 17.76
N LEU A 827 -13.06 -26.96 17.42
CA LEU A 827 -13.35 -25.96 16.40
C LEU A 827 -13.46 -26.66 15.04
N PRO A 828 -14.45 -26.32 14.18
CA PRO A 828 -14.54 -26.80 12.80
C PRO A 828 -13.23 -26.59 12.04
N GLU A 829 -12.86 -27.53 11.16
CA GLU A 829 -11.60 -27.49 10.41
C GLU A 829 -11.44 -26.21 9.57
N LYS A 830 -12.56 -25.64 9.11
CA LYS A 830 -12.61 -24.38 8.35
C LYS A 830 -12.19 -23.17 9.20
N GLU A 831 -12.56 -23.15 10.48
CA GLU A 831 -12.21 -22.06 11.41
C GLU A 831 -10.76 -22.17 11.90
N ARG A 832 -10.22 -23.38 12.01
CA ARG A 832 -8.79 -23.60 12.33
C ARG A 832 -7.84 -23.21 11.20
N LYS A 833 -8.34 -23.17 9.96
CA LYS A 833 -7.57 -22.82 8.74
C LYS A 833 -7.65 -21.34 8.40
N ASP A 834 -8.53 -20.56 9.03
CA ASP A 834 -8.58 -19.12 8.80
C ASP A 834 -7.41 -18.44 9.53
N VAL A 835 -6.55 -17.80 8.74
CA VAL A 835 -5.23 -17.29 9.18
C VAL A 835 -5.31 -15.85 9.69
N LYS A 836 -6.47 -15.19 9.55
CA LYS A 836 -6.61 -13.80 9.96
C LYS A 836 -6.58 -13.66 11.48
N ILE A 837 -5.71 -12.77 11.98
CA ILE A 837 -5.58 -12.49 13.42
C ILE A 837 -6.93 -12.03 14.02
N LYS A 838 -7.76 -11.30 13.25
CA LYS A 838 -9.13 -10.93 13.64
C LYS A 838 -9.98 -12.16 13.98
N THR A 839 -9.98 -13.19 13.11
CA THR A 839 -10.73 -14.44 13.35
C THR A 839 -10.24 -15.13 14.62
N ILE A 840 -8.92 -15.20 14.81
CA ILE A 840 -8.30 -15.79 16.01
C ILE A 840 -8.73 -15.04 17.28
N LYS A 841 -8.67 -13.70 17.27
CA LYS A 841 -9.11 -12.86 18.40
C LYS A 841 -10.60 -13.05 18.72
N ASN A 842 -11.46 -13.05 17.70
CA ASN A 842 -12.90 -13.24 17.87
C ASN A 842 -13.23 -14.63 18.42
N LEU A 843 -12.55 -15.68 17.94
CA LEU A 843 -12.72 -17.03 18.45
C LEU A 843 -12.27 -17.15 19.91
N ARG A 844 -11.11 -16.58 20.26
CA ARG A 844 -10.66 -16.53 21.65
C ARG A 844 -11.66 -15.78 22.53
N GLU A 845 -12.18 -14.64 22.08
CA GLU A 845 -13.21 -13.87 22.80
C GLU A 845 -14.49 -14.68 23.02
N LEU A 846 -15.02 -15.30 21.96
CA LEU A 846 -16.21 -16.17 22.02
C LEU A 846 -16.03 -17.32 23.01
N HIS A 847 -14.81 -17.81 23.19
CA HIS A 847 -14.47 -18.91 24.09
C HIS A 847 -13.93 -18.48 25.46
N GLY A 848 -13.99 -17.18 25.81
CA GLY A 848 -13.61 -16.67 27.13
C GLY A 848 -12.10 -16.41 27.33
N TYR A 849 -11.29 -16.53 26.27
CA TYR A 849 -9.84 -16.27 26.26
C TYR A 849 -9.49 -14.92 25.61
N GLY A 850 -10.47 -14.06 25.36
CA GLY A 850 -10.27 -12.75 24.71
C GLY A 850 -9.46 -11.75 25.52
N SER A 851 -9.43 -11.91 26.85
CA SER A 851 -8.65 -11.10 27.80
C SER A 851 -7.43 -11.84 28.38
N VAL A 852 -7.14 -13.06 27.90
CA VAL A 852 -6.09 -13.92 28.45
C VAL A 852 -4.84 -13.82 27.56
N PRO A 853 -3.72 -13.29 28.07
CA PRO A 853 -2.41 -13.38 27.42
C PRO A 853 -2.00 -14.82 27.11
N GLN A 854 -1.20 -15.01 26.06
CA GLN A 854 -0.68 -16.31 25.67
C GLN A 854 0.82 -16.27 25.40
N LEU A 855 1.54 -17.27 25.93
CA LEU A 855 2.94 -17.56 25.63
C LEU A 855 3.03 -18.93 24.96
N LEU A 856 3.39 -18.97 23.68
CA LEU A 856 3.69 -20.21 22.95
C LEU A 856 5.20 -20.45 22.95
N ILE A 857 5.63 -21.67 23.23
CA ILE A 857 7.04 -22.08 23.29
C ILE A 857 7.26 -23.24 22.33
N TYR A 858 8.38 -23.17 21.61
CA TYR A 858 8.77 -24.13 20.59
C TYR A 858 10.22 -24.56 20.82
N LYS A 859 10.50 -25.86 20.74
CA LYS A 859 11.87 -26.36 20.58
C LYS A 859 12.10 -26.70 19.13
N VAL A 860 13.10 -26.11 18.49
CA VAL A 860 13.45 -26.30 17.07
C VAL A 860 14.69 -27.19 16.98
N ASP A 861 14.61 -28.23 16.16
CA ASP A 861 15.70 -29.17 15.94
C ASP A 861 16.88 -28.49 15.24
N LYS A 862 18.06 -28.51 15.86
CA LYS A 862 19.30 -27.92 15.34
C LYS A 862 19.72 -28.41 13.96
N ASN A 863 19.33 -29.63 13.60
CA ASN A 863 19.63 -30.28 12.33
C ASN A 863 18.46 -30.18 11.32
N SER A 864 17.50 -29.28 11.56
CA SER A 864 16.35 -29.11 10.67
C SER A 864 16.76 -28.78 9.23
N THR A 865 16.24 -29.56 8.28
CA THR A 865 16.45 -29.36 6.84
C THR A 865 15.19 -28.88 6.12
N PRO A 866 15.30 -28.11 5.01
CA PRO A 866 14.16 -27.79 4.15
C PRO A 866 13.50 -29.05 3.57
N THR A 867 12.17 -29.02 3.41
CA THR A 867 11.35 -30.19 3.03
C THR A 867 11.66 -30.76 1.63
N ASN A 868 12.33 -30.01 0.75
CA ASN A 868 12.71 -30.40 -0.61
C ASN A 868 14.24 -30.32 -0.87
N PHE A 869 15.07 -30.45 0.18
CA PHE A 869 16.51 -30.27 0.05
C PHE A 869 17.19 -31.42 -0.71
N LYS A 870 17.47 -31.22 -2.01
CA LYS A 870 18.42 -32.04 -2.78
C LYS A 870 19.77 -31.33 -2.82
N LYS A 871 20.87 -32.05 -2.51
CA LYS A 871 22.24 -31.51 -2.46
C LYS A 871 22.70 -30.82 -3.76
N GLU A 872 22.06 -31.11 -4.90
CA GLU A 872 22.37 -30.53 -6.21
C GLU A 872 21.72 -29.15 -6.47
N ASN A 873 20.71 -28.72 -5.68
CA ASN A 873 20.00 -27.44 -5.84
C ASN A 873 20.38 -26.41 -4.76
N LYS A 874 21.68 -26.25 -4.46
CA LYS A 874 22.15 -25.31 -3.42
C LYS A 874 21.93 -23.83 -3.77
N GLU A 875 21.87 -23.49 -5.05
CA GLU A 875 21.92 -22.08 -5.50
C GLU A 875 20.54 -21.44 -5.71
N SER A 876 19.46 -22.21 -5.84
CA SER A 876 18.10 -21.68 -6.10
C SER A 876 17.15 -21.66 -4.90
N SER A 877 17.56 -22.21 -3.75
CA SER A 877 16.74 -22.24 -2.54
C SER A 877 17.06 -21.05 -1.64
N GLN A 878 16.08 -20.14 -1.44
CA GLN A 878 16.18 -19.06 -0.43
C GLN A 878 16.32 -19.57 1.02
N ARG A 879 16.31 -20.89 1.24
CA ARG A 879 16.49 -21.53 2.56
C ARG A 879 17.59 -22.58 2.56
N SER A 880 18.29 -22.70 3.69
CA SER A 880 19.34 -23.68 3.95
C SER A 880 19.07 -24.46 5.25
N PRO A 881 19.73 -25.61 5.47
CA PRO A 881 19.65 -26.32 6.75
C PRO A 881 20.02 -25.40 7.92
N LEU A 882 19.38 -25.61 9.06
CA LEU A 882 19.58 -24.75 10.23
C LEU A 882 21.05 -24.83 10.69
N ASP A 883 21.58 -26.04 10.89
CA ASP A 883 22.98 -26.32 11.26
C ASP A 883 23.44 -25.52 12.49
N PHE A 884 22.62 -25.51 13.54
CA PHE A 884 22.95 -24.85 14.81
C PHE A 884 23.76 -25.78 15.71
N LYS A 885 24.55 -25.20 16.62
CA LYS A 885 25.33 -25.97 17.60
C LYS A 885 24.41 -26.78 18.52
N GLU A 886 23.29 -26.19 18.92
CA GLU A 886 22.28 -26.82 19.79
C GLU A 886 20.84 -26.48 19.37
N ASP A 887 19.86 -27.20 19.93
CA ASP A 887 18.43 -26.95 19.67
C ASP A 887 18.05 -25.51 20.07
N ILE A 888 17.09 -24.92 19.36
CA ILE A 888 16.70 -23.52 19.59
C ILE A 888 15.37 -23.49 20.35
N ILE A 889 15.27 -22.65 21.38
CA ILE A 889 13.97 -22.26 21.93
C ILE A 889 13.47 -21.02 21.22
N GLY A 890 12.31 -21.11 20.58
CA GLY A 890 11.57 -19.96 20.07
C GLY A 890 10.30 -19.71 20.89
N ILE A 891 9.93 -18.44 21.03
CA ILE A 891 8.71 -18.02 21.73
C ILE A 891 7.79 -17.17 20.84
N ASN A 892 6.50 -17.20 21.13
CA ASN A 892 5.53 -16.22 20.66
C ASN A 892 4.70 -15.71 21.84
N ILE A 893 4.55 -14.38 21.92
CA ILE A 893 3.77 -13.70 22.95
C ILE A 893 2.59 -13.03 22.26
N MET A 894 1.38 -13.33 22.73
CA MET A 894 0.14 -12.67 22.29
C MET A 894 -0.58 -12.05 23.48
N LEU A 895 -0.82 -10.74 23.42
CA LEU A 895 -1.53 -9.97 24.43
C LEU A 895 -2.95 -9.62 23.97
N PRO A 896 -3.92 -9.56 24.89
CA PRO A 896 -5.30 -9.18 24.55
C PRO A 896 -5.38 -7.74 24.03
N GLY A 897 -6.31 -7.50 23.10
CA GLY A 897 -6.45 -6.23 22.39
C GLY A 897 -7.45 -5.24 23.00
N LYS A 898 -8.23 -5.64 24.01
CA LYS A 898 -9.20 -4.79 24.73
C LYS A 898 -8.71 -4.54 26.16
N THR A 899 -8.79 -3.29 26.61
CA THR A 899 -8.59 -2.93 28.03
C THR A 899 -9.70 -3.51 28.88
N VAL A 900 -9.32 -4.37 29.83
CA VAL A 900 -10.19 -4.81 30.91
C VAL A 900 -10.27 -3.66 31.94
N ASN A 901 -11.48 -3.20 32.28
CA ASN A 901 -11.80 -2.24 33.35
C ASN A 901 -11.39 -0.76 33.17
N GLY A 902 -11.73 -0.11 32.06
CA GLY A 902 -11.79 1.37 32.03
C GLY A 902 -10.49 2.13 32.28
N VAL A 903 -9.36 1.44 32.45
CA VAL A 903 -8.03 2.04 32.49
C VAL A 903 -7.73 2.49 31.06
N HIS A 904 -7.64 3.80 30.89
CA HIS A 904 -7.43 4.42 29.58
C HIS A 904 -6.21 3.84 28.86
N VAL A 905 -6.47 3.30 27.67
CA VAL A 905 -5.50 2.76 26.71
C VAL A 905 -4.51 3.86 26.29
N LYS A 906 -3.22 3.53 26.19
CA LYS A 906 -2.14 4.47 25.87
C LYS A 906 -1.78 4.39 24.38
N ARG A 907 -2.46 5.18 23.55
CA ARG A 907 -2.28 5.28 22.08
C ARG A 907 -1.79 6.68 21.71
N ILE A 908 -1.04 6.84 20.60
CA ILE A 908 -1.08 8.15 19.94
C ILE A 908 -2.47 8.25 19.33
N SER A 909 -3.35 8.96 20.02
CA SER A 909 -4.65 9.35 19.53
C SER A 909 -4.69 10.87 19.41
N ALA A 910 -5.44 11.37 18.42
CA ALA A 910 -5.72 12.80 18.35
C ALA A 910 -6.65 13.20 19.50
N LYS A 911 -6.38 14.33 20.15
CA LYS A 911 -7.29 14.88 21.18
C LYS A 911 -8.62 15.29 20.53
N LEU A 912 -9.68 14.52 20.75
CA LEU A 912 -11.05 14.93 20.43
C LEU A 912 -11.58 15.77 21.61
N LYS A 913 -11.99 17.01 21.36
CA LYS A 913 -12.78 17.77 22.35
C LYS A 913 -14.23 17.33 22.18
N ILE A 914 -14.68 16.41 23.04
CA ILE A 914 -16.12 16.14 23.21
C ILE A 914 -16.74 17.43 23.77
N LYS A 915 -17.92 17.82 23.26
CA LYS A 915 -18.66 18.96 23.82
C LYS A 915 -18.97 18.67 25.29
N ASP A 916 -18.37 19.44 26.20
CA ASP A 916 -18.76 19.50 27.62
C ASP A 916 -20.07 20.31 27.78
N ASP A 917 -21.10 19.95 27.02
CA ASP A 917 -22.45 20.46 27.25
C ASP A 917 -23.31 19.23 27.60
N LEU A 918 -23.86 19.22 28.82
CA LEU A 918 -24.72 18.19 29.47
C LEU A 918 -24.05 17.41 30.62
N ILE A 919 -23.57 18.12 31.64
CA ILE A 919 -23.75 17.66 33.03
C ILE A 919 -24.32 18.86 33.78
N ASP A 920 -25.62 18.80 34.07
CA ASP A 920 -26.32 19.78 34.89
C ASP A 920 -25.64 19.90 36.26
N GLU A 921 -25.19 21.11 36.57
CA GLU A 921 -24.89 21.55 37.93
C GLU A 921 -26.20 21.65 38.72
N GLU A 922 -26.67 20.57 39.32
CA GLU A 922 -27.61 20.65 40.44
C GLU A 922 -27.44 19.43 41.36
N HIS A 923 -27.36 19.71 42.67
CA HIS A 923 -27.20 18.79 43.81
C HIS A 923 -25.77 18.61 44.39
N GLU A 924 -25.17 19.70 44.85
CA GLU A 924 -24.51 19.67 46.18
C GLU A 924 -25.36 20.49 47.15
N GLU A 925 -26.30 19.81 47.81
CA GLU A 925 -26.88 20.31 49.06
C GLU A 925 -27.17 19.13 50.00
N VAL A 926 -26.55 19.22 51.18
CA VAL A 926 -26.99 18.64 52.47
C VAL A 926 -26.76 17.13 52.66
N LEU A 927 -25.70 16.77 53.39
CA LEU A 927 -25.76 16.31 54.81
C LEU A 927 -24.42 15.73 55.29
N ASP A 928 -23.91 16.33 56.36
CA ASP A 928 -23.09 15.81 57.47
C ASP A 928 -22.13 14.61 57.29
#